data_AF-A0A8H5LKT2-F1
#
_entry.id   AF-A0A8H5LKT2-F1
#
_cell.length_a   1.000
_cell.length_b   1.000
_cell.length_c   1.000
_cell.angle_alpha   90.00
_cell.angle_beta   90.00
_cell.angle_gamma   90.00
#
_symmetry.space_group_name_H-M   'P 1'
#
loop_
_entity.id
_entity.type
_entity.pdbx_description
1 polymer ?
#
loop_
_entity_poly.entity_id
_entity_poly.type
_entity_poly.pdbx_seq_one_letter_code
_entity_poly.pdbx_strand_id
1 'polypeptide(L)'
;MSPESSTGTLETVKPRRKKPPACDYCKARRVLCHPQPEGRSCPRCLEKGVKCTTTPTVRKKRRRQREILEAKKAQVTTRDGDNTNEDDIHSMDLITAVRDVDDARTSHGQELAAPRALTLTKTSAAQYAPQTHTLATLSAGLNNVYRIPIAFAPVSSRPQLQLPKRLMQDLFNDFVPTPHYFHPIMPYDRVRARLAGCDWQPSSLSPHECVLVHCIFALASTVSTDPLIIGTEPFPEECNNILTTIHPVKKIRRDLREIGKRRERVGLCHQLKAEALRQAQNEGIAVWVSPENAASCSLLGALVSQYDGPSPYSAAFAWQARRLAESWYQQPQLYDGIFGTLDRSVRWAAFLMVDVLEALHSDRSVNFSAHDEKLICGHDQLSLEELASLLSQGCNSWQFYEYYLSITFQITHLAREVYQRIRGPCTRGRHYDLQLIKRYAASLHLLQDVSNAFNEHGVLLARRNRNLSYLILSIVRMASIGWTHLTLHFYKTMREILEESSVTDLYAATRTSGPHGINIIDGLDGYGNGGLDSVNGLERGTHNYSSMAELELTPVFLAVRTLTCKAAIEFSETIEDMYYISRLAETKIVGGDFKRWVEFVIDVMNAGVMSANEGIQTLERLRDALKIAGFSWTDHTDLVKVIDSHVSAHMDSSASAQDPAHIVPLDHDPDYYHRHPNPHWDSQNVPQSGSTTAAHPDLHHNPDIDYRNLNINSSHVPSAGVSSGQEILLYDPLFSGYTYASLSSDFHSNHEC
;
A
#
# COMPACT_ATOMS: atom_id res chain seq x y z
N MET A 1 -57.90 56.17 -7.51
CA MET A 1 -57.81 55.83 -8.94
C MET A 1 -57.74 54.31 -9.06
N SER A 2 -58.58 53.77 -9.92
CA SER A 2 -59.08 52.39 -10.00
C SER A 2 -58.03 51.33 -10.38
N PRO A 3 -58.27 50.04 -10.05
CA PRO A 3 -57.61 48.93 -10.73
C PRO A 3 -58.43 48.50 -11.95
N GLU A 4 -57.78 48.42 -13.11
CA GLU A 4 -58.41 47.93 -14.34
C GLU A 4 -58.34 46.41 -14.44
N SER A 5 -59.51 45.87 -14.74
CA SER A 5 -59.88 44.52 -15.12
C SER A 5 -59.22 44.10 -16.44
N SER A 6 -58.55 42.95 -16.49
CA SER A 6 -58.20 42.26 -17.74
C SER A 6 -58.91 40.91 -17.83
N THR A 7 -59.84 40.85 -18.76
CA THR A 7 -60.66 39.71 -19.18
C THR A 7 -59.82 38.64 -19.89
N GLY A 8 -59.90 37.40 -19.40
CA GLY A 8 -59.23 36.24 -19.98
C GLY A 8 -59.98 35.65 -21.17
N THR A 9 -59.28 35.50 -22.30
CA THR A 9 -59.73 34.78 -23.49
C THR A 9 -59.24 33.33 -23.42
N LEU A 10 -60.17 32.37 -23.50
CA LEU A 10 -59.91 30.93 -23.53
C LEU A 10 -59.18 30.53 -24.82
N GLU A 11 -57.85 30.44 -24.78
CA GLU A 11 -57.04 29.83 -25.83
C GLU A 11 -57.07 28.30 -25.75
N THR A 12 -57.54 27.67 -26.82
CA THR A 12 -57.51 26.21 -27.03
C THR A 12 -56.06 25.70 -27.00
N VAL A 13 -55.74 24.86 -26.01
CA VAL A 13 -54.41 24.26 -25.81
C VAL A 13 -54.03 23.36 -26.99
N LYS A 14 -53.16 23.86 -27.88
CA LYS A 14 -52.54 23.04 -28.94
C LYS A 14 -51.67 21.95 -28.29
N PRO A 15 -51.73 20.69 -28.76
CA PRO A 15 -50.93 19.60 -28.21
C PRO A 15 -49.43 19.93 -28.27
N ARG A 16 -48.77 19.96 -27.11
CA ARG A 16 -47.33 20.24 -26.99
C ARG A 16 -46.54 19.23 -27.84
N ARG A 17 -45.95 19.70 -28.94
CA ARG A 17 -45.05 18.89 -29.78
C ARG A 17 -43.88 18.38 -28.92
N LYS A 18 -43.61 17.08 -28.98
CA LYS A 18 -42.49 16.45 -28.25
C LYS A 18 -41.17 17.12 -28.67
N LYS A 19 -40.37 17.55 -27.71
CA LYS A 19 -39.06 18.18 -27.97
C LYS A 19 -38.19 17.21 -28.79
N PRO A 20 -37.52 17.66 -29.87
CA PRO A 20 -36.63 16.81 -30.63
C PRO A 20 -35.44 16.35 -29.77
N PRO A 21 -34.84 15.18 -30.07
CA PRO A 21 -33.71 14.66 -29.31
C PRO A 21 -32.49 15.58 -29.41
N ALA A 22 -31.61 15.51 -28.42
CA ALA A 22 -30.33 16.22 -28.46
C ALA A 22 -29.47 15.73 -29.64
N CYS A 23 -28.70 16.65 -30.25
CA CYS A 23 -27.75 16.31 -31.31
C CYS A 23 -26.59 15.43 -30.78
N ASP A 24 -25.90 14.75 -31.68
CA ASP A 24 -24.86 13.77 -31.34
C ASP A 24 -23.70 14.43 -30.56
N TYR A 25 -23.32 15.65 -30.94
CA TYR A 25 -22.26 16.41 -30.26
C TYR A 25 -22.64 16.77 -28.81
N CYS A 26 -23.83 17.36 -28.60
CA CYS A 26 -24.30 17.69 -27.25
C CYS A 26 -24.52 16.44 -26.39
N LYS A 27 -24.98 15.34 -27.00
CA LYS A 27 -25.18 14.05 -26.33
C LYS A 27 -23.84 13.43 -25.89
N ALA A 28 -22.83 13.41 -26.76
CA ALA A 28 -21.50 12.91 -26.43
C ALA A 28 -20.84 13.72 -25.30
N ARG A 29 -21.07 15.04 -25.28
CA ARG A 29 -20.58 15.93 -24.23
C ARG A 29 -21.45 15.94 -22.96
N ARG A 30 -22.59 15.22 -22.94
CA ARG A 30 -23.57 15.19 -21.84
C ARG A 30 -24.08 16.57 -21.43
N VAL A 31 -24.35 17.44 -22.41
CA VAL A 31 -24.83 18.81 -22.19
C VAL A 31 -26.22 19.04 -22.78
N LEU A 32 -26.96 20.00 -22.23
CA LEU A 32 -28.28 20.37 -22.72
C LEU A 32 -28.19 20.92 -24.15
N CYS A 33 -28.96 20.34 -25.06
CA CYS A 33 -29.05 20.76 -26.46
C CYS A 33 -30.27 21.69 -26.64
N HIS A 34 -30.07 22.80 -27.35
CA HIS A 34 -31.14 23.73 -27.74
C HIS A 34 -31.38 23.63 -29.25
N PRO A 35 -32.16 22.63 -29.71
CA PRO A 35 -32.41 22.40 -31.12
C PRO A 35 -33.18 23.60 -31.73
N GLN A 36 -32.75 24.04 -32.90
CA GLN A 36 -33.39 25.13 -33.64
C GLN A 36 -34.42 24.55 -34.64
N PRO A 37 -35.60 25.18 -34.79
CA PRO A 37 -36.49 24.87 -35.91
C PRO A 37 -35.73 25.16 -37.22
N GLU A 38 -36.02 24.44 -38.30
CA GLU A 38 -35.34 24.54 -39.62
C GLU A 38 -34.01 23.78 -39.79
N GLY A 39 -33.57 22.98 -38.80
CA GLY A 39 -32.37 22.14 -38.96
C GLY A 39 -31.05 22.90 -38.92
N ARG A 40 -31.06 24.16 -38.44
CA ARG A 40 -29.84 24.92 -38.16
C ARG A 40 -29.06 24.30 -37.00
N SER A 41 -27.75 24.52 -36.98
CA SER A 41 -26.91 24.07 -35.87
C SER A 41 -27.35 24.69 -34.55
N CYS A 42 -27.40 23.88 -33.47
CA CYS A 42 -27.70 24.43 -32.15
C CYS A 42 -26.60 25.43 -31.72
N PRO A 43 -26.89 26.41 -30.84
CA PRO A 43 -25.94 27.46 -30.47
C PRO A 43 -24.57 26.95 -30.01
N ARG A 44 -24.53 25.83 -29.27
CA ARG A 44 -23.27 25.19 -28.84
C ARG A 44 -22.46 24.59 -29.98
N CYS A 45 -23.12 23.94 -30.93
CA CYS A 45 -22.46 23.40 -32.10
C CYS A 45 -21.92 24.54 -32.97
N LEU A 46 -22.67 25.66 -33.06
CA LEU A 46 -22.26 26.86 -33.76
C LEU A 46 -21.01 27.51 -33.14
N GLU A 47 -21.00 27.73 -31.82
CA GLU A 47 -19.83 28.28 -31.09
C GLU A 47 -18.57 27.43 -31.22
N LYS A 48 -18.73 26.12 -31.35
CA LYS A 48 -17.62 25.17 -31.46
C LYS A 48 -17.23 24.86 -32.91
N GLY A 49 -17.88 25.49 -33.89
CA GLY A 49 -17.59 25.26 -35.31
C GLY A 49 -17.89 23.84 -35.78
N VAL A 50 -18.77 23.10 -35.09
CA VAL A 50 -19.13 21.71 -35.42
C VAL A 50 -20.50 21.65 -36.08
N LYS A 51 -20.64 20.85 -37.14
CA LYS A 51 -21.93 20.62 -37.80
C LYS A 51 -22.85 19.83 -36.86
N CYS A 52 -24.02 20.38 -36.57
CA CYS A 52 -24.99 19.75 -35.69
C CYS A 52 -25.72 18.61 -36.41
N THR A 53 -25.31 17.36 -36.17
CA THR A 53 -25.99 16.17 -36.68
C THR A 53 -26.83 15.52 -35.58
N THR A 54 -28.05 15.11 -35.93
CA THR A 54 -28.88 14.28 -35.05
C THR A 54 -29.08 12.97 -35.78
N THR A 55 -28.34 11.93 -35.40
CA THR A 55 -28.55 10.60 -35.98
C THR A 55 -29.96 10.14 -35.60
N PRO A 56 -30.89 9.95 -36.56
CA PRO A 56 -32.24 9.54 -36.25
C PRO A 56 -32.17 8.21 -35.50
N THR A 57 -32.67 8.21 -34.26
CA THR A 57 -32.65 7.02 -33.45
C THR A 57 -33.68 6.07 -34.05
N VAL A 58 -33.23 5.15 -34.91
CA VAL A 58 -34.06 4.02 -35.36
C VAL A 58 -34.38 3.23 -34.10
N ARG A 59 -35.57 3.50 -33.55
CA ARG A 59 -36.05 2.86 -32.33
C ARG A 59 -36.31 1.41 -32.69
N LYS A 60 -35.29 0.55 -32.52
CA LYS A 60 -35.45 -0.90 -32.69
C LYS A 60 -36.67 -1.32 -31.89
N LYS A 61 -37.65 -1.98 -32.54
CA LYS A 61 -38.82 -2.54 -31.85
C LYS A 61 -38.31 -3.28 -30.62
N ARG A 62 -38.89 -2.97 -29.45
CA ARG A 62 -38.57 -3.65 -28.19
C ARG A 62 -38.77 -5.15 -28.42
N ARG A 63 -37.67 -5.91 -28.51
CA ARG A 63 -37.72 -7.37 -28.64
C ARG A 63 -38.49 -7.91 -27.44
N ARG A 64 -39.45 -8.79 -27.68
CA ARG A 64 -40.18 -9.46 -26.58
C ARG A 64 -39.16 -10.32 -25.82
N GLN A 65 -39.29 -10.42 -24.50
CA GLN A 65 -38.33 -11.14 -23.64
C GLN A 65 -38.08 -12.58 -24.10
N ARG A 66 -39.09 -13.19 -24.75
CA ARG A 66 -39.01 -14.50 -25.42
C ARG A 66 -37.99 -14.53 -26.58
N GLU A 67 -37.96 -13.51 -27.43
CA GLU A 67 -37.01 -13.42 -28.56
C GLU A 67 -35.56 -13.23 -28.07
N ILE A 68 -35.37 -12.62 -26.88
CA ILE A 68 -34.06 -12.45 -26.26
C ILE A 68 -33.56 -13.80 -25.71
N LEU A 69 -34.46 -14.59 -25.10
CA LEU A 69 -34.15 -15.93 -24.60
C LEU A 69 -33.86 -16.93 -25.74
N GLU A 70 -34.63 -16.88 -26.83
CA GLU A 70 -34.40 -17.71 -28.02
C GLU A 70 -33.08 -17.36 -28.72
N ALA A 71 -32.75 -16.07 -28.85
CA ALA A 71 -31.46 -15.64 -29.41
C ALA A 71 -30.26 -16.04 -28.54
N LYS A 72 -30.42 -16.04 -27.21
CA LYS A 72 -29.39 -16.56 -26.28
C LYS A 72 -29.22 -18.07 -26.40
N LYS A 73 -30.31 -18.83 -26.54
CA LYS A 73 -30.24 -20.28 -26.77
C LYS A 73 -29.53 -20.61 -28.08
N ALA A 74 -29.82 -19.88 -29.16
CA ALA A 74 -29.20 -20.10 -30.46
C ALA A 74 -27.68 -19.81 -30.48
N GLN A 75 -27.20 -18.87 -29.68
CA GLN A 75 -25.76 -18.57 -29.56
C GLN A 75 -24.98 -19.61 -28.78
N VAL A 76 -25.62 -20.34 -27.86
CA VAL A 76 -24.97 -21.42 -27.09
C VAL A 76 -24.79 -22.66 -27.98
N THR A 77 -25.76 -22.98 -28.83
CA THR A 77 -25.70 -24.15 -29.73
C THR A 77 -24.65 -24.03 -30.85
N THR A 78 -24.16 -22.83 -31.18
CA THR A 78 -23.16 -22.64 -32.24
C THR A 78 -21.71 -22.73 -31.76
N ARG A 79 -21.45 -22.96 -30.47
CA ARG A 79 -20.09 -22.90 -29.91
C ARG A 79 -19.47 -24.26 -29.55
N ASP A 80 -20.24 -25.34 -29.60
CA ASP A 80 -19.78 -26.70 -29.23
C ASP A 80 -19.49 -27.61 -30.45
N GLY A 81 -19.32 -27.03 -31.65
CA GLY A 81 -19.20 -27.78 -32.89
C GLY A 81 -17.80 -27.96 -33.48
N ASP A 82 -16.73 -27.49 -32.82
CA ASP A 82 -15.38 -27.49 -33.43
C ASP A 82 -14.31 -27.79 -32.38
N ASN A 83 -14.23 -29.05 -31.95
CA ASN A 83 -13.02 -29.70 -31.44
C ASN A 83 -13.27 -31.18 -31.17
N THR A 84 -13.12 -32.00 -32.21
CA THR A 84 -12.84 -33.43 -32.07
C THR A 84 -11.44 -33.68 -32.64
N ASN A 85 -10.48 -33.89 -31.74
CA ASN A 85 -9.35 -34.79 -31.98
C ASN A 85 -9.04 -35.43 -30.62
N GLU A 86 -9.54 -36.66 -30.48
CA GLU A 86 -9.07 -37.66 -29.54
C GLU A 86 -7.64 -38.06 -29.93
N ASP A 87 -6.76 -38.25 -28.95
CA ASP A 87 -5.97 -39.48 -28.78
C ASP A 87 -5.27 -39.49 -27.40
N ASP A 88 -5.37 -40.65 -26.75
CA ASP A 88 -4.67 -41.19 -25.56
C ASP A 88 -4.96 -40.57 -24.17
N ILE A 89 -5.82 -41.13 -23.29
CA ILE A 89 -5.92 -42.47 -22.65
C ILE A 89 -4.79 -42.80 -21.64
N HIS A 90 -5.04 -42.44 -20.37
CA HIS A 90 -5.11 -43.32 -19.16
C HIS A 90 -5.01 -42.42 -17.91
N SER A 91 -6.09 -42.16 -17.15
CA SER A 91 -6.83 -43.04 -16.22
C SER A 91 -6.22 -43.18 -14.82
N MET A 92 -6.91 -42.51 -13.87
CA MET A 92 -7.23 -42.87 -12.48
C MET A 92 -6.15 -42.90 -11.38
N ASP A 93 -6.24 -41.89 -10.50
CA ASP A 93 -6.87 -41.94 -9.17
C ASP A 93 -6.41 -42.93 -8.07
N LEU A 94 -6.15 -42.29 -6.90
CA LEU A 94 -6.53 -42.60 -5.51
C LEU A 94 -5.63 -43.45 -4.56
N ILE A 95 -5.48 -42.86 -3.35
CA ILE A 95 -5.40 -43.44 -1.97
C ILE A 95 -4.00 -43.84 -1.44
N THR A 96 -3.42 -43.12 -0.45
CA THR A 96 -3.53 -43.17 1.04
C THR A 96 -2.76 -44.32 1.73
N ALA A 97 -1.91 -43.95 2.72
CA ALA A 97 -1.43 -44.66 3.94
C ALA A 97 0.09 -44.45 4.10
N VAL A 98 0.63 -43.70 5.09
CA VAL A 98 0.72 -43.91 6.56
C VAL A 98 1.60 -45.10 6.97
N ARG A 99 2.74 -44.74 7.62
CA ARG A 99 3.52 -45.40 8.70
C ARG A 99 4.81 -46.21 8.44
N ASP A 100 5.87 -45.64 9.04
CA ASP A 100 6.86 -46.17 10.00
C ASP A 100 7.98 -47.18 9.60
N VAL A 101 9.16 -46.83 10.14
CA VAL A 101 10.33 -47.62 10.63
C VAL A 101 11.59 -47.69 9.75
N ASP A 102 12.59 -46.92 10.22
CA ASP A 102 14.04 -47.13 10.43
C ASP A 102 14.93 -48.06 9.58
N ASP A 103 16.17 -47.54 9.43
CA ASP A 103 17.48 -48.17 9.29
C ASP A 103 17.82 -48.98 8.02
N ALA A 104 18.67 -48.39 7.17
CA ALA A 104 20.10 -48.74 7.13
C ALA A 104 20.84 -48.10 5.94
N ARG A 105 22.08 -47.66 6.24
CA ARG A 105 23.18 -47.35 5.32
C ARG A 105 23.19 -48.19 4.04
N THR A 106 23.30 -47.55 2.88
CA THR A 106 24.45 -47.79 1.97
C THR A 106 24.61 -46.67 0.95
N SER A 107 25.87 -46.30 0.77
CA SER A 107 26.44 -45.43 -0.25
C SER A 107 26.04 -45.77 -1.68
N HIS A 108 25.62 -44.78 -2.46
CA HIS A 108 26.11 -44.57 -3.82
C HIS A 108 25.88 -43.14 -4.27
N GLY A 109 26.95 -42.52 -4.80
CA GLY A 109 26.92 -41.18 -5.36
C GLY A 109 26.07 -41.14 -6.61
N GLN A 110 25.22 -40.12 -6.71
CA GLN A 110 24.56 -39.76 -7.95
C GLN A 110 24.67 -38.25 -8.17
N GLU A 111 25.53 -37.97 -9.13
CA GLU A 111 25.70 -36.80 -9.97
C GLU A 111 24.44 -35.92 -10.11
N LEU A 112 24.52 -34.70 -9.59
CA LEU A 112 23.50 -33.66 -9.75
C LEU A 112 23.49 -33.18 -11.21
N ALA A 113 22.42 -33.53 -11.92
CA ALA A 113 22.15 -33.03 -13.26
C ALA A 113 21.88 -31.51 -13.24
N ALA A 114 22.65 -30.78 -14.03
CA ALA A 114 22.47 -29.36 -14.31
C ALA A 114 21.13 -29.09 -15.05
N PRO A 115 20.54 -27.90 -14.91
CA PRO A 115 19.28 -27.56 -15.56
C PRO A 115 19.43 -27.45 -17.08
N ARG A 116 18.52 -28.13 -17.79
CA ARG A 116 18.36 -28.11 -19.25
C ARG A 116 18.16 -26.69 -19.78
N ALA A 117 19.11 -26.24 -20.60
CA ALA A 117 18.96 -25.06 -21.45
C ALA A 117 17.89 -25.32 -22.51
N LEU A 118 16.83 -24.50 -22.51
CA LEU A 118 15.85 -24.44 -23.59
C LEU A 118 16.50 -23.78 -24.82
N THR A 119 16.71 -24.57 -25.86
CA THR A 119 17.16 -24.10 -27.18
C THR A 119 15.95 -23.47 -27.89
N LEU A 120 15.91 -22.13 -27.94
CA LEU A 120 14.94 -21.41 -28.75
C LEU A 120 15.43 -21.35 -30.21
N THR A 121 14.62 -21.87 -31.12
CA THR A 121 14.82 -21.82 -32.57
C THR A 121 14.71 -20.38 -33.08
N LYS A 122 15.77 -19.91 -33.75
CA LYS A 122 15.83 -18.62 -34.45
C LYS A 122 14.75 -18.55 -35.52
N THR A 123 13.76 -17.66 -35.34
CA THR A 123 12.92 -17.17 -36.44
C THR A 123 13.31 -15.72 -36.75
N SER A 124 13.42 -15.42 -38.04
CA SER A 124 14.06 -14.22 -38.60
C SER A 124 13.35 -12.92 -38.21
N ALA A 125 14.14 -11.95 -37.77
CA ALA A 125 13.74 -10.56 -37.61
C ALA A 125 13.62 -9.88 -38.99
N ALA A 126 12.42 -9.40 -39.32
CA ALA A 126 12.21 -8.40 -40.35
C ALA A 126 11.14 -7.38 -39.91
N GLN A 127 11.57 -6.13 -39.77
CA GLN A 127 10.82 -4.89 -39.94
C GLN A 127 9.59 -4.64 -39.05
N TYR A 128 9.81 -3.96 -37.93
CA TYR A 128 8.82 -3.05 -37.35
C TYR A 128 9.42 -1.65 -37.21
N ALA A 129 8.96 -0.71 -38.04
CA ALA A 129 9.15 0.71 -37.82
C ALA A 129 8.12 1.20 -36.79
N PRO A 130 8.50 2.05 -35.81
CA PRO A 130 7.55 2.52 -34.81
C PRO A 130 6.59 3.54 -35.41
N GLN A 131 5.29 3.25 -35.33
CA GLN A 131 4.22 4.18 -35.70
C GLN A 131 4.13 5.32 -34.68
N THR A 132 4.55 6.52 -35.07
CA THR A 132 4.52 7.76 -34.27
C THR A 132 3.12 8.37 -34.11
N HIS A 133 2.10 7.84 -34.80
CA HIS A 133 0.75 8.43 -34.82
C HIS A 133 -0.14 8.08 -33.61
N THR A 134 0.24 7.11 -32.76
CA THR A 134 -0.57 6.67 -31.60
C THR A 134 -0.37 7.55 -30.36
N LEU A 135 0.69 8.35 -30.31
CA LEU A 135 1.09 9.16 -29.15
C LEU A 135 0.21 10.40 -28.94
N ALA A 136 -0.27 11.03 -30.01
CA ALA A 136 -1.14 12.21 -29.93
C ALA A 136 -2.51 11.89 -29.31
N THR A 137 -3.04 10.69 -29.53
CA THR A 137 -4.35 10.26 -29.03
C THR A 137 -4.32 9.93 -27.53
N LEU A 138 -3.21 9.36 -27.03
CA LEU A 138 -3.02 9.10 -25.59
C LEU A 138 -2.79 10.40 -24.81
N SER A 139 -2.01 11.34 -25.35
CA SER A 139 -1.86 12.70 -24.79
C SER A 139 -3.20 13.44 -24.71
N ALA A 140 -4.02 13.38 -25.76
CA ALA A 140 -5.35 13.96 -25.76
C ALA A 140 -6.33 13.25 -24.80
N GLY A 141 -6.16 11.94 -24.56
CA GLY A 141 -6.96 11.17 -23.61
C GLY A 141 -6.68 11.54 -22.16
N LEU A 142 -5.40 11.66 -21.77
CA LEU A 142 -4.99 12.10 -20.44
C LEU A 142 -5.47 13.52 -20.12
N ASN A 143 -5.44 14.43 -21.10
CA ASN A 143 -5.95 15.79 -20.97
C ASN A 143 -7.49 15.89 -20.87
N ASN A 144 -8.25 14.86 -21.30
CA ASN A 144 -9.72 14.90 -21.32
C ASN A 144 -10.38 14.27 -20.09
N VAL A 145 -9.71 13.32 -19.41
CA VAL A 145 -10.29 12.61 -18.25
C VAL A 145 -10.08 13.40 -16.94
N TYR A 146 -9.00 14.18 -16.85
CA TYR A 146 -8.73 15.05 -15.71
C TYR A 146 -8.99 16.51 -16.11
N ARG A 147 -10.20 17.03 -15.85
CA ARG A 147 -10.50 18.47 -16.00
C ARG A 147 -9.83 19.29 -14.90
N ILE A 148 -8.51 19.34 -14.91
CA ILE A 148 -7.82 20.58 -14.53
C ILE A 148 -7.94 21.46 -15.79
N PRO A 149 -8.45 22.69 -15.73
CA PRO A 149 -8.49 23.58 -16.90
C PRO A 149 -7.06 23.99 -17.27
N ILE A 150 -6.32 23.10 -17.95
CA ILE A 150 -5.00 23.39 -18.52
C ILE A 150 -5.27 23.88 -19.94
N ALA A 151 -5.63 25.15 -20.06
CA ALA A 151 -5.51 25.84 -21.34
C ALA A 151 -4.02 25.89 -21.66
N PHE A 152 -3.58 25.21 -22.73
CA PHE A 152 -2.27 25.40 -23.35
C PHE A 152 -2.21 26.79 -23.99
N ALA A 153 -2.26 27.83 -23.17
CA ALA A 153 -1.76 29.12 -23.60
C ALA A 153 -0.27 28.93 -23.90
N PRO A 154 0.26 29.48 -25.02
CA PRO A 154 1.70 29.49 -25.26
C PRO A 154 2.36 30.03 -23.99
N VAL A 155 3.23 29.22 -23.40
CA VAL A 155 3.86 29.49 -22.11
C VAL A 155 4.72 30.74 -22.30
N SER A 156 4.15 31.91 -21.97
CA SER A 156 4.90 33.12 -21.67
C SER A 156 6.07 32.71 -20.80
N SER A 157 7.30 33.15 -21.15
CA SER A 157 8.55 32.85 -20.46
C SER A 157 8.47 33.26 -18.99
N ARG A 158 7.89 32.40 -18.14
CA ARG A 158 7.91 32.59 -16.70
C ARG A 158 9.36 32.46 -16.26
N PRO A 159 9.84 33.36 -15.40
CA PRO A 159 11.18 33.23 -14.86
C PRO A 159 11.31 31.87 -14.17
N GLN A 160 12.38 31.15 -14.51
CA GLN A 160 12.74 29.92 -13.81
C GLN A 160 13.05 30.24 -12.35
N LEU A 161 12.63 29.36 -11.44
CA LEU A 161 12.94 29.50 -10.02
C LEU A 161 14.46 29.37 -9.83
N GLN A 162 15.13 30.47 -9.51
CA GLN A 162 16.56 30.47 -9.23
C GLN A 162 16.80 30.14 -7.76
N LEU A 163 17.51 29.04 -7.50
CA LEU A 163 17.87 28.60 -6.17
C LEU A 163 19.37 28.85 -5.92
N PRO A 164 19.77 29.25 -4.71
CA PRO A 164 21.18 29.27 -4.34
C PRO A 164 21.82 27.89 -4.52
N LYS A 165 23.05 27.84 -5.04
CA LYS A 165 23.82 26.59 -5.22
C LYS A 165 23.86 25.73 -3.97
N ARG A 166 24.11 26.36 -2.81
CA ARG A 166 24.14 25.68 -1.51
C ARG A 166 22.82 24.99 -1.20
N LEU A 167 21.69 25.68 -1.36
CA LEU A 167 20.37 25.10 -1.13
C LEU A 167 20.10 23.90 -2.06
N MET A 168 20.53 23.97 -3.32
CA MET A 168 20.38 22.83 -4.24
C MET A 168 21.20 21.61 -3.78
N GLN A 169 22.41 21.84 -3.25
CA GLN A 169 23.24 20.79 -2.67
C GLN A 169 22.57 20.17 -1.45
N ASP A 170 22.07 21.01 -0.55
CA ASP A 170 21.44 20.59 0.70
C ASP A 170 20.14 19.81 0.41
N LEU A 171 19.26 20.31 -0.47
CA LEU A 171 18.06 19.60 -0.89
C LEU A 171 18.36 18.23 -1.54
N PHE A 172 19.41 18.14 -2.36
CA PHE A 172 19.75 16.86 -2.97
C PHE A 172 20.28 15.86 -1.93
N ASN A 173 21.02 16.33 -0.91
CA ASN A 173 21.46 15.50 0.21
C ASN A 173 20.29 15.09 1.13
N ASP A 174 19.36 16.00 1.39
CA ASP A 174 18.16 15.78 2.20
C ASP A 174 17.22 14.74 1.58
N PHE A 175 17.37 14.44 0.28
CA PHE A 175 16.65 13.37 -0.39
C PHE A 175 17.10 11.97 0.03
N VAL A 176 18.37 11.76 0.38
CA VAL A 176 18.93 10.44 0.74
C VAL A 176 18.18 9.73 1.86
N PRO A 177 17.81 10.38 2.98
CA PRO A 177 17.05 9.72 4.04
C PRO A 177 15.62 9.35 3.62
N THR A 178 15.09 9.84 2.49
CA THR A 178 13.72 9.55 2.05
C THR A 178 13.53 8.08 1.64
N PRO A 179 12.34 7.48 1.85
CA PRO A 179 12.01 6.17 1.28
C PRO A 179 12.18 6.12 -0.25
N HIS A 180 11.99 7.26 -0.94
CA HIS A 180 12.05 7.34 -2.40
C HIS A 180 13.46 7.18 -2.97
N TYR A 181 14.50 7.52 -2.20
CA TYR A 181 15.88 7.23 -2.57
C TYR A 181 16.12 5.74 -2.81
N PHE A 182 15.47 4.88 -2.02
CA PHE A 182 15.64 3.43 -2.10
C PHE A 182 14.83 2.78 -3.23
N HIS A 183 14.07 3.55 -4.00
CA HIS A 183 13.29 3.01 -5.11
C HIS A 183 14.23 2.39 -6.17
N PRO A 184 13.99 1.16 -6.64
CA PRO A 184 14.92 0.45 -7.53
C PRO A 184 15.14 1.10 -8.91
N ILE A 185 14.33 2.09 -9.28
CA ILE A 185 14.41 2.80 -10.56
C ILE A 185 15.18 4.12 -10.44
N MET A 186 15.52 4.54 -9.22
CA MET A 186 16.09 5.85 -8.93
C MET A 186 17.56 5.92 -9.36
N PRO A 187 17.94 6.73 -10.37
CA PRO A 187 19.32 6.83 -10.85
C PRO A 187 20.12 7.90 -10.08
N TYR A 188 20.01 7.92 -8.74
CA TYR A 188 20.47 9.03 -7.90
C TYR A 188 21.95 9.38 -8.10
N ASP A 189 22.86 8.41 -7.96
CA ASP A 189 24.32 8.66 -8.01
C ASP A 189 24.77 9.21 -9.37
N ARG A 190 24.19 8.68 -10.46
CA ARG A 190 24.45 9.17 -11.82
C ARG A 190 24.00 10.62 -11.99
N VAL A 191 22.79 10.93 -11.56
CA VAL A 191 22.23 12.29 -11.65
C VAL A 191 23.04 13.27 -10.78
N ARG A 192 23.45 12.83 -9.58
CA ARG A 192 24.30 13.61 -8.67
C ARG A 192 25.62 13.98 -9.30
N ALA A 193 26.33 13.00 -9.87
CA ALA A 193 27.64 13.21 -10.49
C ALA A 193 27.54 14.21 -11.67
N ARG A 194 26.50 14.09 -12.49
CA ARG A 194 26.25 15.02 -13.60
C ARG A 194 25.88 16.41 -13.13
N LEU A 195 25.01 16.53 -12.13
CA LEU A 195 24.62 17.81 -11.55
C LEU A 195 25.82 18.53 -10.93
N ALA A 196 26.69 17.80 -10.22
CA ALA A 196 27.94 18.33 -9.70
C ALA A 196 28.91 18.78 -10.81
N GLY A 197 29.01 18.02 -11.90
CA GLY A 197 29.82 18.38 -13.08
C GLY A 197 29.33 19.62 -13.82
N CYS A 198 28.05 19.99 -13.68
CA CYS A 198 27.45 21.19 -14.25
C CYS A 198 27.30 22.34 -13.24
N ASP A 199 28.16 22.39 -12.21
CA ASP A 199 28.14 23.40 -11.15
C ASP A 199 26.77 23.56 -10.46
N TRP A 200 26.03 22.45 -10.35
CA TRP A 200 24.69 22.40 -9.78
C TRP A 200 23.65 23.25 -10.52
N GLN A 201 23.82 23.45 -11.83
CA GLN A 201 22.83 24.10 -12.70
C GLN A 201 21.92 23.07 -13.38
N PRO A 202 20.66 22.88 -12.96
CA PRO A 202 19.78 21.86 -13.55
C PRO A 202 19.52 22.08 -15.05
N SER A 203 19.51 23.34 -15.50
CA SER A 203 19.33 23.72 -16.90
C SER A 203 20.41 23.23 -17.85
N SER A 204 21.56 22.79 -17.31
CA SER A 204 22.68 22.24 -18.08
C SER A 204 22.60 20.72 -18.25
N LEU A 205 21.63 20.06 -17.60
CA LEU A 205 21.39 18.62 -17.73
C LEU A 205 20.54 18.30 -18.97
N SER A 206 20.38 17.01 -19.27
CA SER A 206 19.36 16.61 -20.27
C SER A 206 17.95 16.95 -19.76
N PRO A 207 16.96 17.14 -20.64
CA PRO A 207 15.62 17.53 -20.21
C PRO A 207 15.00 16.56 -19.18
N HIS A 208 15.17 15.25 -19.37
CA HIS A 208 14.65 14.22 -18.45
C HIS A 208 15.32 14.27 -17.07
N GLU A 209 16.63 14.50 -17.01
CA GLU A 209 17.35 14.63 -15.74
C GLU A 209 17.04 15.95 -15.05
N CYS A 210 16.86 17.04 -15.80
CA CYS A 210 16.42 18.33 -15.26
C CYS A 210 15.07 18.18 -14.54
N VAL A 211 14.09 17.52 -15.18
CA VAL A 211 12.80 17.23 -14.54
C VAL A 211 12.97 16.40 -13.28
N LEU A 212 13.78 15.33 -13.33
CA LEU A 212 14.02 14.48 -12.16
C LEU A 212 14.65 15.26 -11.00
N VAL A 213 15.64 16.11 -11.27
CA VAL A 213 16.28 16.98 -10.27
C VAL A 213 15.26 17.91 -9.61
N HIS A 214 14.36 18.53 -10.40
CA HIS A 214 13.29 19.36 -9.83
C HIS A 214 12.30 18.55 -8.99
N CYS A 215 11.99 17.30 -9.37
CA CYS A 215 11.17 16.40 -8.56
C CYS A 215 11.86 16.04 -7.23
N ILE A 216 13.17 15.79 -7.26
CA ILE A 216 14.00 15.54 -6.06
C ILE A 216 13.99 16.78 -5.16
N PHE A 217 14.22 17.98 -5.69
CA PHE A 217 14.17 19.22 -4.91
C PHE A 217 12.80 19.44 -4.27
N ALA A 218 11.73 19.23 -5.03
CA ALA A 218 10.37 19.40 -4.53
C ALA A 218 10.06 18.42 -3.39
N LEU A 219 10.45 17.15 -3.51
CA LEU A 219 10.23 16.16 -2.46
C LEU A 219 11.15 16.38 -1.26
N ALA A 220 12.46 16.56 -1.46
CA ALA A 220 13.38 16.82 -0.36
C ALA A 220 13.04 18.09 0.42
N SER A 221 12.42 19.08 -0.24
CA SER A 221 11.92 20.27 0.44
C SER A 221 10.88 19.97 1.51
N THR A 222 10.20 18.80 1.48
CA THR A 222 9.26 18.40 2.53
C THR A 222 9.95 17.88 3.78
N VAL A 223 11.24 17.53 3.73
CA VAL A 223 12.00 17.07 4.90
C VAL A 223 13.21 17.96 5.23
N SER A 224 13.58 18.90 4.36
CA SER A 224 14.74 19.77 4.58
C SER A 224 14.67 20.56 5.88
N THR A 225 15.83 20.80 6.51
CA THR A 225 16.02 21.66 7.68
C THR A 225 16.56 23.05 7.32
N ASP A 226 16.72 23.37 6.03
CA ASP A 226 17.29 24.63 5.59
C ASP A 226 16.40 25.84 5.99
N PRO A 227 16.97 26.93 6.54
CA PRO A 227 16.21 28.12 6.93
C PRO A 227 15.45 28.81 5.79
N LEU A 228 15.85 28.66 4.53
CA LEU A 228 15.11 29.15 3.36
C LEU A 228 13.85 28.33 3.08
N ILE A 229 13.78 27.10 3.60
CA ILE A 229 12.66 26.18 3.44
C ILE A 229 11.71 26.28 4.63
N ILE A 230 12.26 26.21 5.86
CA ILE A 230 11.45 26.23 7.09
C ILE A 230 11.15 27.66 7.55
N GLY A 231 12.06 28.60 7.33
CA GLY A 231 12.00 29.96 7.87
C GLY A 231 13.20 30.28 8.76
N THR A 232 13.43 31.57 9.02
CA THR A 232 14.62 32.06 9.75
C THR A 232 14.52 31.92 11.27
N GLU A 233 13.40 31.43 11.79
CA GLU A 233 13.25 31.18 13.22
C GLU A 233 14.21 30.07 13.67
N PRO A 234 14.81 30.18 14.86
CA PRO A 234 15.79 29.22 15.33
C PRO A 234 15.16 27.82 15.44
N PHE A 235 15.89 26.84 14.89
CA PHE A 235 15.53 25.44 14.99
C PHE A 235 15.84 24.94 16.41
N PRO A 236 14.95 24.17 17.06
CA PRO A 236 15.27 23.58 18.36
C PRO A 236 16.54 22.73 18.29
N GLU A 237 17.45 22.88 19.25
CA GLU A 237 18.73 22.16 19.24
C GLU A 237 18.56 20.63 19.18
N GLU A 238 17.54 20.12 19.86
CA GLU A 238 17.13 18.71 19.84
C GLU A 238 16.77 18.18 18.45
N CYS A 239 16.48 19.06 17.49
CA CYS A 239 16.12 18.71 16.13
C CYS A 239 17.29 18.86 15.13
N ASN A 240 18.46 19.39 15.51
CA ASN A 240 19.56 19.64 14.57
C ASN A 240 19.95 18.42 13.72
N ASN A 241 19.80 17.21 14.28
CA ASN A 241 20.09 15.94 13.60
C ASN A 241 18.83 15.12 13.29
N ILE A 242 17.68 15.78 13.10
CA ILE A 242 16.39 15.09 13.00
C ILE A 242 16.33 14.09 11.84
N LEU A 243 16.98 14.40 10.72
CA LEU A 243 17.04 13.53 9.54
C LEU A 243 17.86 12.26 9.75
N THR A 244 18.81 12.28 10.69
CA THR A 244 19.68 11.15 11.01
C THR A 244 19.35 10.51 12.36
N THR A 245 18.33 11.00 13.06
CA THR A 245 17.93 10.49 14.37
C THR A 245 17.25 9.12 14.22
N ILE A 246 17.90 8.09 14.77
CA ILE A 246 17.34 6.74 14.91
C ILE A 246 16.25 6.74 15.99
N HIS A 247 15.07 6.20 15.71
CA HIS A 247 13.89 6.20 16.57
C HIS A 247 13.46 7.62 17.00
N PRO A 248 13.08 8.49 16.04
CA PRO A 248 12.75 9.88 16.34
C PRO A 248 11.56 10.01 17.27
N VAL A 249 10.56 9.11 17.21
CA VAL A 249 9.40 9.11 18.13
C VAL A 249 9.82 8.92 19.59
N LYS A 250 10.78 8.02 19.85
CA LYS A 250 11.28 7.77 21.22
C LYS A 250 12.18 8.89 21.74
N LYS A 251 12.98 9.49 20.85
CA LYS A 251 14.04 10.42 21.24
C LYS A 251 13.59 11.88 21.24
N ILE A 252 12.73 12.26 20.30
CA ILE A 252 12.25 13.62 20.14
C ILE A 252 10.89 13.69 20.83
N ARG A 253 10.85 14.34 22.00
CA ARG A 253 9.59 14.53 22.74
C ARG A 253 8.84 15.78 22.31
N ARG A 254 9.46 16.60 21.47
CA ARG A 254 8.89 17.85 21.00
C ARG A 254 7.87 17.62 19.90
N ASP A 255 6.82 18.42 19.93
CA ASP A 255 5.87 18.52 18.84
C ASP A 255 6.45 19.32 17.67
N LEU A 256 6.52 18.69 16.49
CA LEU A 256 7.15 19.25 15.30
C LEU A 256 6.14 19.80 14.29
N ARG A 257 4.84 19.74 14.59
CA ARG A 257 3.78 20.28 13.71
C ARG A 257 3.95 21.76 13.41
N GLU A 258 4.45 22.54 14.38
CA GLU A 258 4.71 23.98 14.15
C GLU A 258 5.87 24.21 13.17
N ILE A 259 6.82 23.28 13.06
CA ILE A 259 7.86 23.36 12.04
C ILE A 259 7.25 23.10 10.65
N GLY A 260 6.38 22.11 10.51
CA GLY A 260 5.64 21.87 9.26
C GLY A 260 4.81 23.08 8.83
N LYS A 261 4.10 23.72 9.77
CA LYS A 261 3.34 24.96 9.51
C LYS A 261 4.22 26.12 9.06
N ARG A 262 5.42 26.24 9.62
CA ARG A 262 6.41 27.25 9.20
C ARG A 262 6.87 27.02 7.76
N ARG A 263 7.21 25.77 7.42
CA ARG A 263 7.55 25.34 6.05
C ARG A 263 6.45 25.72 5.04
N GLU A 264 5.19 25.47 5.40
CA GLU A 264 4.03 25.86 4.57
C GLU A 264 3.94 27.38 4.39
N ARG A 265 4.10 28.16 5.48
CA ARG A 265 4.04 29.63 5.45
C ARG A 265 5.09 30.28 4.56
N VAL A 266 6.31 29.72 4.49
CA VAL A 266 7.38 30.24 3.61
C VAL A 266 7.04 30.04 2.13
N GLY A 267 6.32 28.97 1.79
CA GLY A 267 5.80 28.73 0.45
C GLY A 267 6.83 28.30 -0.60
N LEU A 268 8.11 28.18 -0.27
CA LEU A 268 9.14 27.73 -1.22
C LEU A 268 8.92 26.27 -1.66
N CYS A 269 8.45 25.39 -0.76
CA CYS A 269 8.06 24.02 -1.11
C CYS A 269 6.98 23.97 -2.20
N HIS A 270 5.97 24.85 -2.12
CA HIS A 270 4.94 24.96 -3.15
C HIS A 270 5.51 25.43 -4.48
N GLN A 271 6.45 26.37 -4.47
CA GLN A 271 7.10 26.86 -5.69
C GLN A 271 7.93 25.77 -6.34
N LEU A 272 8.71 25.01 -5.57
CA LEU A 272 9.49 23.87 -6.05
C LEU A 272 8.59 22.79 -6.66
N LYS A 273 7.49 22.46 -5.98
CA LYS A 273 6.48 21.51 -6.46
C LYS A 273 5.82 21.97 -7.76
N ALA A 274 5.43 23.24 -7.84
CA ALA A 274 4.85 23.83 -9.04
C ALA A 274 5.84 23.83 -10.22
N GLU A 275 7.11 24.10 -9.94
CA GLU A 275 8.17 24.07 -10.95
C GLU A 275 8.42 22.64 -11.46
N ALA A 276 8.50 21.64 -10.58
CA ALA A 276 8.63 20.23 -10.97
C ALA A 276 7.48 19.78 -11.88
N LEU A 277 6.23 20.12 -11.52
CA LEU A 277 5.05 19.82 -12.34
C LEU A 277 5.11 20.52 -13.71
N ARG A 278 5.51 21.80 -13.73
CA ARG A 278 5.64 22.57 -14.97
C ARG A 278 6.68 21.96 -15.90
N GLN A 279 7.86 21.62 -15.39
CA GLN A 279 8.93 20.99 -16.16
C GLN A 279 8.47 19.62 -16.70
N ALA A 280 7.85 18.79 -15.86
CA ALA A 280 7.32 17.50 -16.27
C ALA A 280 6.27 17.58 -17.40
N GLN A 281 5.40 18.60 -17.36
CA GLN A 281 4.40 18.84 -18.40
C GLN A 281 5.03 19.30 -19.72
N ASN A 282 6.00 20.21 -19.66
CA ASN A 282 6.67 20.73 -20.86
C ASN A 282 7.47 19.65 -21.58
N GLU A 283 8.17 18.80 -20.83
CA GLU A 283 9.00 17.73 -21.39
C GLU A 283 8.21 16.45 -21.72
N GLY A 284 6.92 16.40 -21.36
CA GLY A 284 6.07 15.26 -21.68
C GLY A 284 6.53 13.93 -21.06
N ILE A 285 7.09 13.97 -19.84
CA ILE A 285 7.74 12.79 -19.22
C ILE A 285 6.82 11.58 -19.06
N ALA A 286 5.49 11.78 -19.03
CA ALA A 286 4.54 10.69 -18.88
C ALA A 286 4.48 9.77 -20.11
N VAL A 287 4.97 10.24 -21.27
CA VAL A 287 4.84 9.58 -22.56
C VAL A 287 6.12 8.86 -22.99
N TRP A 288 7.27 9.42 -22.65
CA TRP A 288 8.59 8.90 -23.07
C TRP A 288 9.17 7.98 -22.00
N VAL A 289 9.38 6.71 -22.35
CA VAL A 289 9.92 5.72 -21.41
C VAL A 289 11.42 5.93 -21.21
N SER A 290 11.83 6.26 -19.99
CA SER A 290 13.22 6.21 -19.53
C SER A 290 13.25 5.99 -18.02
N PRO A 291 14.38 5.52 -17.44
CA PRO A 291 14.51 5.42 -15.99
C PRO A 291 14.26 6.76 -15.27
N GLU A 292 14.76 7.87 -15.83
CA GLU A 292 14.57 9.22 -15.28
C GLU A 292 13.11 9.66 -15.30
N ASN A 293 12.41 9.43 -16.42
CA ASN A 293 11.01 9.81 -16.55
C ASN A 293 10.12 8.95 -15.66
N ALA A 294 10.42 7.66 -15.54
CA ALA A 294 9.70 6.77 -14.65
C ALA A 294 9.94 7.16 -13.17
N ALA A 295 11.19 7.41 -12.78
CA ALA A 295 11.52 7.95 -11.46
C ALA A 295 10.79 9.27 -11.19
N SER A 296 10.81 10.20 -12.15
CA SER A 296 10.10 11.49 -12.04
C SER A 296 8.59 11.29 -11.88
N CYS A 297 7.98 10.38 -12.64
CA CYS A 297 6.55 10.05 -12.51
C CYS A 297 6.23 9.43 -11.14
N SER A 298 7.12 8.59 -10.59
CA SER A 298 6.97 8.04 -9.24
C SER A 298 6.99 9.15 -8.18
N LEU A 299 7.98 10.06 -8.24
CA LEU A 299 8.12 11.19 -7.31
C LEU A 299 6.94 12.17 -7.42
N LEU A 300 6.51 12.51 -8.64
CA LEU A 300 5.33 13.35 -8.85
C LEU A 300 4.04 12.65 -8.42
N GLY A 301 3.97 11.32 -8.58
CA GLY A 301 2.92 10.49 -8.00
C GLY A 301 2.78 10.74 -6.50
N ALA A 302 3.90 10.68 -5.77
CA ALA A 302 3.95 10.99 -4.34
C ALA A 302 3.55 12.44 -4.02
N LEU A 303 4.17 13.42 -4.70
CA LEU A 303 3.90 14.84 -4.48
C LEU A 303 2.44 15.24 -4.77
N VAL A 304 1.83 14.72 -5.83
CA VAL A 304 0.46 15.07 -6.25
C VAL A 304 -0.58 14.35 -5.42
N SER A 305 -0.35 13.08 -5.06
CA SER A 305 -1.29 12.27 -4.28
C SER A 305 -1.59 12.78 -2.86
N GLN A 306 -0.80 13.75 -2.37
CA GLN A 306 -1.14 14.54 -1.18
C GLN A 306 -2.48 15.27 -1.32
N TYR A 307 -2.97 15.45 -2.55
CA TYR A 307 -4.29 15.98 -2.85
C TYR A 307 -5.21 14.83 -3.28
N ASP A 308 -6.38 14.75 -2.66
CA ASP A 308 -7.36 13.68 -2.88
C ASP A 308 -7.62 13.42 -4.37
N GLY A 309 -7.14 12.27 -4.87
CA GLY A 309 -7.44 11.81 -6.22
C GLY A 309 -6.36 10.91 -6.84
N PRO A 310 -6.72 10.14 -7.88
CA PRO A 310 -5.75 9.36 -8.65
C PRO A 310 -4.78 10.30 -9.39
N SER A 311 -3.47 10.08 -9.17
CA SER A 311 -2.43 10.85 -9.87
C SER A 311 -2.19 10.26 -11.27
N PRO A 312 -2.26 11.06 -12.35
CA PRO A 312 -1.92 10.59 -13.69
C PRO A 312 -0.46 10.12 -13.78
N TYR A 313 0.41 10.66 -12.94
CA TYR A 313 1.81 10.27 -12.87
C TYR A 313 2.01 8.87 -12.27
N SER A 314 1.17 8.43 -11.34
CA SER A 314 1.21 7.05 -10.82
C SER A 314 0.87 6.03 -11.91
N ALA A 315 -0.15 6.30 -12.72
CA ALA A 315 -0.51 5.46 -13.86
C ALA A 315 0.58 5.47 -14.95
N ALA A 316 1.13 6.65 -15.26
CA ALA A 316 2.25 6.77 -16.20
C ALA A 316 3.49 6.00 -15.70
N PHE A 317 3.82 6.12 -14.42
CA PHE A 317 4.90 5.38 -13.79
C PHE A 317 4.70 3.86 -13.92
N ALA A 318 3.53 3.32 -13.57
CA ALA A 318 3.26 1.89 -13.69
C ALA A 318 3.39 1.39 -15.15
N TRP A 319 2.93 2.17 -16.12
CA TRP A 319 3.12 1.86 -17.53
C TRP A 319 4.61 1.85 -17.93
N GLN A 320 5.38 2.86 -17.51
CA GLN A 320 6.81 2.93 -17.83
C GLN A 320 7.61 1.82 -17.15
N ALA A 321 7.33 1.52 -15.89
CA ALA A 321 7.97 0.43 -15.15
C ALA A 321 7.77 -0.92 -15.86
N ARG A 322 6.53 -1.20 -16.31
CA ARG A 322 6.22 -2.39 -17.13
C ARG A 322 7.04 -2.41 -18.42
N ARG A 323 7.07 -1.31 -19.17
CA ARG A 323 7.82 -1.22 -20.44
C ARG A 323 9.33 -1.40 -20.26
N LEU A 324 9.88 -0.88 -19.16
CA LEU A 324 11.29 -1.07 -18.80
C LEU A 324 11.57 -2.52 -18.43
N ALA A 325 10.70 -3.18 -17.65
CA ALA A 325 10.84 -4.59 -17.31
C ALA A 325 10.75 -5.50 -18.55
N GLU A 326 9.80 -5.25 -19.47
CA GLU A 326 9.70 -5.94 -20.76
C GLU A 326 10.99 -5.78 -21.59
N SER A 327 11.55 -4.57 -21.61
CA SER A 327 12.78 -4.28 -22.35
C SER A 327 14.00 -4.97 -21.73
N TRP A 328 14.05 -5.05 -20.39
CA TRP A 328 15.09 -5.79 -19.68
C TRP A 328 15.05 -7.29 -20.01
N TYR A 329 13.88 -7.93 -20.05
CA TYR A 329 13.79 -9.34 -20.47
C TYR A 329 14.31 -9.58 -21.89
N GLN A 330 14.12 -8.61 -22.79
CA GLN A 330 14.62 -8.71 -24.16
C GLN A 330 16.12 -8.43 -24.27
N GLN A 331 16.63 -7.53 -23.43
CA GLN A 331 18.01 -7.04 -23.47
C GLN A 331 18.57 -6.82 -22.05
N PRO A 332 18.89 -7.89 -21.30
CA PRO A 332 19.27 -7.80 -19.88
C PRO A 332 20.46 -6.86 -19.64
N GLN A 333 21.42 -6.86 -20.56
CA GLN A 333 22.67 -6.08 -20.48
C GLN A 333 22.46 -4.56 -20.50
N LEU A 334 21.36 -4.05 -21.07
CA LEU A 334 21.14 -2.59 -21.14
C LEU A 334 20.52 -2.02 -19.86
N TYR A 335 19.89 -2.88 -19.07
CA TYR A 335 19.17 -2.48 -17.87
C TYR A 335 19.72 -3.22 -16.64
N ASP A 336 20.96 -3.70 -16.75
CA ASP A 336 21.69 -4.30 -15.66
C ASP A 336 21.80 -3.26 -14.52
N GLY A 337 21.32 -3.66 -13.34
CA GLY A 337 21.23 -2.78 -12.18
C GLY A 337 19.87 -2.11 -11.92
N ILE A 338 18.83 -2.29 -12.77
CA ILE A 338 17.44 -1.87 -12.44
C ILE A 338 16.57 -3.09 -12.07
N PHE A 339 16.74 -4.20 -12.79
CA PHE A 339 16.01 -5.45 -12.61
C PHE A 339 16.98 -6.64 -12.53
N GLY A 340 16.47 -7.80 -12.12
CA GLY A 340 17.18 -9.08 -12.26
C GLY A 340 18.06 -9.51 -11.10
N THR A 341 18.42 -8.63 -10.18
CA THR A 341 19.16 -9.00 -8.95
C THR A 341 18.20 -9.20 -7.78
N LEU A 342 18.55 -10.07 -6.83
CA LEU A 342 17.72 -10.34 -5.65
C LEU A 342 17.42 -9.04 -4.86
N ASP A 343 18.41 -8.17 -4.65
CA ASP A 343 18.21 -6.87 -3.99
C ASP A 343 17.17 -6.01 -4.72
N ARG A 344 17.21 -5.98 -6.07
CA ARG A 344 16.23 -5.22 -6.85
C ARG A 344 14.85 -5.84 -6.79
N SER A 345 14.72 -7.17 -6.89
CA SER A 345 13.45 -7.87 -6.74
C SER A 345 12.81 -7.62 -5.37
N VAL A 346 13.61 -7.66 -4.31
CA VAL A 346 13.17 -7.34 -2.93
C VAL A 346 12.64 -5.92 -2.84
N ARG A 347 13.37 -4.93 -3.35
CA ARG A 347 12.93 -3.53 -3.32
C ARG A 347 11.68 -3.29 -4.15
N TRP A 348 11.58 -3.93 -5.31
CA TRP A 348 10.38 -3.88 -6.14
C TRP A 348 9.18 -4.49 -5.44
N ALA A 349 9.33 -5.66 -4.81
CA ALA A 349 8.23 -6.31 -4.10
C ALA A 349 7.75 -5.48 -2.90
N ALA A 350 8.67 -4.91 -2.12
CA ALA A 350 8.33 -3.97 -1.06
C ALA A 350 7.59 -2.73 -1.59
N PHE A 351 8.01 -2.19 -2.74
CA PHE A 351 7.33 -1.07 -3.38
C PHE A 351 5.92 -1.45 -3.89
N LEU A 352 5.76 -2.59 -4.55
CA LEU A 352 4.48 -3.07 -5.07
C LEU A 352 3.49 -3.36 -3.93
N MET A 353 3.99 -3.91 -2.82
CA MET A 353 3.23 -4.06 -1.58
C MET A 353 2.71 -2.71 -1.08
N VAL A 354 3.57 -1.68 -1.07
CA VAL A 354 3.17 -0.33 -0.65
C VAL A 354 2.11 0.26 -1.57
N ASP A 355 2.26 0.14 -2.90
CA ASP A 355 1.31 0.64 -3.89
C ASP A 355 -0.06 -0.02 -3.77
N VAL A 356 -0.12 -1.35 -3.62
CA VAL A 356 -1.40 -2.06 -3.49
C VAL A 356 -2.09 -1.75 -2.17
N LEU A 357 -1.34 -1.60 -1.08
CA LEU A 357 -1.91 -1.18 0.20
C LEU A 357 -2.44 0.24 0.07
N GLU A 358 -1.68 1.20 -0.49
CA GLU A 358 -2.17 2.57 -0.70
C GLU A 358 -3.47 2.59 -1.54
N ALA A 359 -3.52 1.79 -2.61
CA ALA A 359 -4.70 1.67 -3.46
C ALA A 359 -5.90 1.11 -2.67
N LEU A 360 -5.69 0.06 -1.89
CA LEU A 360 -6.71 -0.55 -1.03
C LEU A 360 -7.26 0.47 -0.01
N HIS A 361 -6.38 1.22 0.66
CA HIS A 361 -6.77 2.23 1.64
C HIS A 361 -7.52 3.40 1.01
N SER A 362 -7.17 3.79 -0.20
CA SER A 362 -7.79 4.92 -0.89
C SER A 362 -9.06 4.53 -1.67
N ASP A 363 -9.49 3.26 -1.59
CA ASP A 363 -10.54 2.69 -2.45
C ASP A 363 -10.27 2.95 -3.96
N ARG A 364 -9.00 2.88 -4.37
CA ARG A 364 -8.53 3.10 -5.75
C ARG A 364 -8.17 1.78 -6.41
N SER A 365 -8.14 1.81 -7.75
CA SER A 365 -7.61 0.68 -8.53
C SER A 365 -6.12 0.51 -8.28
N VAL A 366 -5.71 -0.75 -8.09
CA VAL A 366 -4.30 -1.15 -8.03
C VAL A 366 -3.63 -0.84 -9.37
N ASN A 367 -2.44 -0.22 -9.35
CA ASN A 367 -1.74 0.20 -10.57
C ASN A 367 -1.05 -0.98 -11.28
N PHE A 368 -0.63 -1.99 -10.52
CA PHE A 368 0.09 -3.17 -11.00
C PHE A 368 -0.75 -4.43 -10.90
N SER A 369 -0.87 -5.15 -12.01
CA SER A 369 -1.49 -6.47 -12.07
C SER A 369 -0.57 -7.55 -11.47
N ALA A 370 -1.13 -8.74 -11.22
CA ALA A 370 -0.33 -9.90 -10.81
C ALA A 370 0.68 -10.32 -11.90
N HIS A 371 0.38 -10.08 -13.18
CA HIS A 371 1.32 -10.32 -14.26
C HIS A 371 2.50 -9.35 -14.20
N ASP A 372 2.23 -8.07 -13.91
CA ASP A 372 3.29 -7.05 -13.79
C ASP A 372 4.22 -7.35 -12.62
N GLU A 373 3.69 -7.84 -11.50
CA GLU A 373 4.49 -8.27 -10.35
C GLU A 373 5.42 -9.44 -10.72
N LYS A 374 4.90 -10.48 -11.38
CA LYS A 374 5.76 -11.59 -11.86
C LYS A 374 6.83 -11.10 -12.84
N LEU A 375 6.46 -10.18 -13.73
CA LEU A 375 7.40 -9.56 -14.68
C LEU A 375 8.48 -8.74 -13.95
N ILE A 376 8.14 -7.99 -12.91
CA ILE A 376 9.06 -7.07 -12.25
C ILE A 376 9.93 -7.78 -11.20
N CYS A 377 9.33 -8.66 -10.40
CA CYS A 377 9.97 -9.30 -9.25
C CYS A 377 10.56 -10.68 -9.56
N GLY A 378 10.08 -11.35 -10.61
CA GLY A 378 10.57 -12.67 -11.03
C GLY A 378 9.65 -13.84 -10.63
N HIS A 379 10.27 -14.98 -10.33
CA HIS A 379 9.63 -16.30 -10.20
C HIS A 379 8.59 -16.43 -9.08
N ASP A 380 7.87 -17.55 -9.11
CA ASP A 380 6.86 -17.92 -8.12
C ASP A 380 7.45 -17.90 -6.69
N GLN A 381 6.62 -17.46 -5.75
CA GLN A 381 7.01 -17.18 -4.37
C GLN A 381 6.46 -18.25 -3.41
N LEU A 382 7.13 -18.40 -2.26
CA LEU A 382 6.73 -19.35 -1.23
C LEU A 382 5.33 -19.01 -0.71
N SER A 383 4.51 -20.04 -0.48
CA SER A 383 3.24 -19.94 0.24
C SER A 383 3.45 -19.56 1.71
N LEU A 384 2.38 -19.13 2.38
CA LEU A 384 2.44 -18.80 3.81
C LEU A 384 2.77 -20.03 4.66
N GLU A 385 2.28 -21.21 4.26
CA GLU A 385 2.53 -22.49 4.93
C GLU A 385 4.00 -22.91 4.81
N GLU A 386 4.58 -22.77 3.61
CA GLU A 386 6.00 -23.02 3.38
C GLU A 386 6.86 -22.04 4.17
N LEU A 387 6.51 -20.74 4.17
CA LEU A 387 7.21 -19.73 4.95
C LEU A 387 7.18 -20.03 6.45
N ALA A 388 6.03 -20.41 7.00
CA ALA A 388 5.90 -20.77 8.40
C ALA A 388 6.80 -21.97 8.76
N SER A 389 6.80 -23.01 7.92
CA SER A 389 7.65 -24.20 8.09
C SER A 389 9.14 -23.85 8.04
N LEU A 390 9.56 -23.04 7.06
CA LEU A 390 10.96 -22.66 6.87
C LEU A 390 11.45 -21.72 7.99
N LEU A 391 10.65 -20.74 8.40
CA LEU A 391 11.00 -19.85 9.50
C LEU A 391 11.11 -20.58 10.84
N SER A 392 10.36 -21.68 11.04
CA SER A 392 10.51 -22.50 12.25
C SER A 392 11.88 -23.19 12.35
N GLN A 393 12.56 -23.40 11.22
CA GLN A 393 13.90 -24.00 11.14
C GLN A 393 15.02 -22.96 11.27
N GLY A 394 14.68 -21.67 11.22
CA GLY A 394 15.60 -20.54 11.20
C GLY A 394 16.15 -20.22 9.81
N CYS A 395 16.72 -19.02 9.67
CA CYS A 395 17.25 -18.54 8.39
C CYS A 395 18.60 -17.85 8.56
N ASN A 396 19.46 -17.99 7.55
CA ASN A 396 20.64 -17.16 7.40
C ASN A 396 20.30 -15.80 6.73
N SER A 397 21.28 -14.91 6.61
CA SER A 397 21.07 -13.57 6.03
C SER A 397 20.55 -13.62 4.59
N TRP A 398 20.96 -14.59 3.76
CA TRP A 398 20.51 -14.70 2.37
C TRP A 398 19.05 -15.15 2.29
N GLN A 399 18.73 -16.26 2.98
CA GLN A 399 17.37 -16.78 3.10
C GLN A 399 16.40 -15.73 3.66
N PHE A 400 16.86 -14.89 4.58
CA PHE A 400 16.05 -13.79 5.13
C PHE A 400 15.53 -12.83 4.04
N TYR A 401 16.36 -12.48 3.05
CA TYR A 401 15.91 -11.63 1.93
C TYR A 401 14.95 -12.37 0.98
N GLU A 402 15.20 -13.65 0.72
CA GLU A 402 14.29 -14.49 -0.07
C GLU A 402 12.92 -14.63 0.62
N TYR A 403 12.90 -14.86 1.93
CA TYR A 403 11.68 -14.95 2.71
C TYR A 403 10.95 -13.62 2.77
N TYR A 404 11.67 -12.50 2.89
CA TYR A 404 11.05 -11.18 2.80
C TYR A 404 10.38 -10.92 1.43
N LEU A 405 11.05 -11.31 0.33
CA LEU A 405 10.47 -11.23 -1.01
C LEU A 405 9.15 -12.02 -1.08
N SER A 406 9.12 -13.24 -0.54
CA SER A 406 7.90 -14.04 -0.49
C SER A 406 6.83 -13.45 0.45
N ILE A 407 7.19 -12.92 1.63
CA ILE A 407 6.24 -12.27 2.55
C ILE A 407 5.58 -11.05 1.91
N THR A 408 6.37 -10.17 1.29
CA THR A 408 5.83 -8.98 0.59
C THR A 408 4.94 -9.35 -0.59
N PHE A 409 5.26 -10.42 -1.30
CA PHE A 409 4.38 -11.00 -2.32
C PHE A 409 3.06 -11.51 -1.73
N GLN A 410 3.09 -12.26 -0.62
CA GLN A 410 1.85 -12.76 0.01
C GLN A 410 0.96 -11.62 0.51
N ILE A 411 1.54 -10.57 1.12
CA ILE A 411 0.80 -9.36 1.49
C ILE A 411 0.18 -8.71 0.25
N THR A 412 0.94 -8.58 -0.83
CA THR A 412 0.47 -7.97 -2.08
C THR A 412 -0.69 -8.76 -2.69
N HIS A 413 -0.56 -10.09 -2.72
CA HIS A 413 -1.59 -11.00 -3.21
C HIS A 413 -2.88 -10.89 -2.39
N LEU A 414 -2.79 -10.98 -1.06
CA LEU A 414 -3.95 -10.86 -0.18
C LEU A 414 -4.62 -9.48 -0.25
N ALA A 415 -3.85 -8.41 -0.42
CA ALA A 415 -4.40 -7.06 -0.63
C ALA A 415 -5.21 -6.98 -1.94
N ARG A 416 -4.69 -7.56 -3.04
CA ARG A 416 -5.44 -7.65 -4.30
C ARG A 416 -6.68 -8.52 -4.18
N GLU A 417 -6.62 -9.62 -3.42
CA GLU A 417 -7.76 -10.52 -3.23
C GLU A 417 -8.93 -9.82 -2.54
N VAL A 418 -8.69 -9.07 -1.46
CA VAL A 418 -9.74 -8.27 -0.80
C VAL A 418 -10.31 -7.25 -1.76
N TYR A 419 -9.43 -6.50 -2.44
CA TYR A 419 -9.88 -5.48 -3.38
C TYR A 419 -10.73 -6.10 -4.51
N GLN A 420 -10.30 -7.20 -5.12
CA GLN A 420 -10.94 -7.73 -6.31
C GLN A 420 -12.17 -8.60 -6.02
N ARG A 421 -12.18 -9.32 -4.89
CA ARG A 421 -13.18 -10.36 -4.61
C ARG A 421 -14.11 -10.04 -3.44
N ILE A 422 -13.73 -9.12 -2.55
CA ILE A 422 -14.54 -8.78 -1.37
C ILE A 422 -15.13 -7.37 -1.49
N ARG A 423 -14.30 -6.33 -1.61
CA ARG A 423 -14.74 -4.92 -1.46
C ARG A 423 -14.87 -4.12 -2.77
N GLY A 424 -14.15 -4.50 -3.82
CA GLY A 424 -13.96 -3.64 -4.99
C GLY A 424 -15.24 -3.27 -5.74
N PRO A 425 -15.16 -2.29 -6.65
CA PRO A 425 -16.32 -1.79 -7.39
C PRO A 425 -17.14 -2.87 -8.11
N CYS A 426 -16.50 -3.98 -8.51
CA CYS A 426 -17.13 -5.10 -9.19
C CYS A 426 -17.87 -6.08 -8.27
N THR A 427 -17.56 -6.07 -6.97
CA THR A 427 -18.17 -6.95 -5.96
C THR A 427 -19.29 -6.26 -5.21
N ARG A 428 -19.31 -4.93 -5.19
CA ARG A 428 -20.43 -4.14 -4.64
C ARG A 428 -21.76 -4.57 -5.27
N GLY A 429 -22.68 -5.04 -4.43
CA GLY A 429 -24.00 -5.53 -4.82
C GLY A 429 -24.06 -7.02 -5.20
N ARG A 430 -22.97 -7.78 -5.07
CA ARG A 430 -23.01 -9.25 -5.11
C ARG A 430 -23.16 -9.79 -3.69
N HIS A 431 -23.80 -10.95 -3.55
CA HIS A 431 -23.78 -11.68 -2.27
C HIS A 431 -22.34 -12.06 -1.91
N TYR A 432 -21.97 -11.82 -0.65
CA TYR A 432 -20.64 -12.15 -0.15
C TYR A 432 -20.44 -13.66 -0.09
N ASP A 433 -19.26 -14.11 -0.50
CA ASP A 433 -18.84 -15.51 -0.35
C ASP A 433 -18.26 -15.71 1.06
N LEU A 434 -19.06 -16.33 1.94
CA LEU A 434 -18.66 -16.59 3.33
C LEU A 434 -17.41 -17.50 3.41
N GLN A 435 -17.25 -18.46 2.51
CA GLN A 435 -16.10 -19.36 2.51
C GLN A 435 -14.84 -18.62 2.09
N LEU A 436 -14.95 -17.66 1.17
CA LEU A 436 -13.86 -16.76 0.84
C LEU A 436 -13.46 -15.90 2.05
N ILE A 437 -14.42 -15.30 2.74
CA ILE A 437 -14.17 -14.48 3.95
C ILE A 437 -13.47 -15.30 5.05
N LYS A 438 -13.96 -16.51 5.33
CA LYS A 438 -13.36 -17.42 6.33
C LYS A 438 -11.93 -17.81 5.96
N ARG A 439 -11.67 -18.15 4.70
CA ARG A 439 -10.32 -18.46 4.21
C ARG A 439 -9.40 -17.25 4.32
N TYR A 440 -9.88 -16.07 3.95
CA TYR A 440 -9.10 -14.84 4.04
C TYR A 440 -8.71 -14.52 5.49
N ALA A 441 -9.65 -14.64 6.43
CA ALA A 441 -9.37 -14.48 7.86
C ALA A 441 -8.31 -15.47 8.36
N ALA A 442 -8.37 -16.74 7.93
CA ALA A 442 -7.36 -17.74 8.26
C ALA A 442 -5.98 -17.39 7.67
N SER A 443 -5.92 -16.90 6.44
CA SER A 443 -4.67 -16.43 5.81
C SER A 443 -4.05 -15.23 6.54
N LEU A 444 -4.87 -14.31 7.08
CA LEU A 444 -4.36 -13.21 7.90
C LEU A 444 -3.76 -13.69 9.23
N HIS A 445 -4.37 -14.68 9.87
CA HIS A 445 -3.80 -15.30 11.07
C HIS A 445 -2.44 -15.96 10.77
N LEU A 446 -2.37 -16.75 9.69
CA LEU A 446 -1.10 -17.37 9.29
C LEU A 446 -0.05 -16.34 8.90
N LEU A 447 -0.43 -15.26 8.22
CA LEU A 447 0.46 -14.14 7.90
C LEU A 447 0.99 -13.43 9.15
N GLN A 448 0.18 -13.30 10.21
CA GLN A 448 0.64 -12.79 11.50
C GLN A 448 1.72 -13.71 12.09
N ASP A 449 1.49 -15.02 12.12
CA ASP A 449 2.45 -15.99 12.66
C ASP A 449 3.77 -15.97 11.89
N VAL A 450 3.70 -15.94 10.55
CA VAL A 450 4.87 -15.78 9.66
C VAL A 450 5.60 -14.46 9.94
N SER A 451 4.88 -13.36 10.09
CA SER A 451 5.48 -12.03 10.34
C SER A 451 6.17 -11.97 11.70
N ASN A 452 5.59 -12.60 12.73
CA ASN A 452 6.20 -12.71 14.06
C ASN A 452 7.49 -13.52 14.02
N ALA A 453 7.46 -14.72 13.43
CA ALA A 453 8.66 -15.55 13.29
C ALA A 453 9.75 -14.83 12.47
N PHE A 454 9.37 -14.15 11.39
CA PHE A 454 10.27 -13.36 10.56
C PHE A 454 10.91 -12.20 11.35
N ASN A 455 10.14 -11.50 12.18
CA ASN A 455 10.62 -10.43 13.05
C ASN A 455 11.65 -10.95 14.07
N GLU A 456 11.35 -12.06 14.77
CA GLU A 456 12.27 -12.67 15.72
C GLU A 456 13.63 -13.01 15.09
N HIS A 457 13.62 -13.64 13.91
CA HIS A 457 14.85 -13.94 13.16
C HIS A 457 15.58 -12.67 12.71
N GLY A 458 14.84 -11.67 12.22
CA GLY A 458 15.41 -10.40 11.81
C GLY A 458 16.12 -9.68 12.96
N VAL A 459 15.54 -9.67 14.17
CA VAL A 459 16.17 -9.11 15.36
C VAL A 459 17.45 -9.86 15.72
N LEU A 460 17.46 -11.19 15.64
CA LEU A 460 18.65 -12.01 15.90
C LEU A 460 19.75 -11.76 14.86
N LEU A 461 19.39 -11.70 13.57
CA LEU A 461 20.34 -11.42 12.48
C LEU A 461 20.91 -10.01 12.58
N ALA A 462 20.10 -9.02 12.93
CA ALA A 462 20.53 -7.63 13.14
C ALA A 462 21.54 -7.51 14.29
N ARG A 463 21.34 -8.25 15.39
CA ARG A 463 22.29 -8.32 16.50
C ARG A 463 23.63 -8.93 16.09
N ARG A 464 23.60 -9.98 15.24
CA ARG A 464 24.80 -10.65 14.72
C ARG A 464 25.55 -9.80 13.69
N ASN A 465 24.83 -9.05 12.86
CA ASN A 465 25.37 -8.29 11.74
C ASN A 465 25.19 -6.79 11.97
N ARG A 466 26.02 -6.19 12.83
CA ARG A 466 25.89 -4.75 13.18
C ARG A 466 25.87 -3.82 11.96
N ASN A 467 26.63 -4.14 10.91
CA ASN A 467 26.68 -3.36 9.67
C ASN A 467 25.36 -3.42 8.88
N LEU A 468 24.60 -4.51 8.99
CA LEU A 468 23.32 -4.69 8.28
C LEU A 468 22.10 -4.52 9.19
N SER A 469 22.32 -4.28 10.49
CA SER A 469 21.27 -4.19 11.50
C SER A 469 20.15 -3.23 11.10
N TYR A 470 20.52 -2.05 10.60
CA TYR A 470 19.58 -1.05 10.12
C TYR A 470 18.69 -1.56 8.98
N LEU A 471 19.29 -2.17 7.96
CA LEU A 471 18.58 -2.67 6.79
C LEU A 471 17.64 -3.81 7.17
N ILE A 472 18.14 -4.77 7.95
CA ILE A 472 17.37 -5.93 8.42
C ILE A 472 16.17 -5.47 9.25
N LEU A 473 16.38 -4.56 10.21
CA LEU A 473 15.29 -4.06 11.05
C LEU A 473 14.29 -3.22 10.24
N SER A 474 14.76 -2.45 9.26
CA SER A 474 13.85 -1.74 8.35
C SER A 474 12.96 -2.69 7.54
N ILE A 475 13.54 -3.80 7.05
CA ILE A 475 12.82 -4.85 6.31
C ILE A 475 11.74 -5.51 7.20
N VAL A 476 12.10 -5.89 8.42
CA VAL A 476 11.15 -6.43 9.40
C VAL A 476 9.99 -5.46 9.63
N ARG A 477 10.28 -4.18 9.89
CA ARG A 477 9.25 -3.18 10.15
C ARG A 477 8.33 -2.97 8.95
N MET A 478 8.86 -3.04 7.73
CA MET A 478 8.03 -2.97 6.52
C MET A 478 7.08 -4.16 6.38
N ALA A 479 7.50 -5.38 6.75
CA ALA A 479 6.62 -6.55 6.80
C ALA A 479 5.52 -6.37 7.86
N SER A 480 5.89 -5.92 9.08
CA SER A 480 4.94 -5.58 10.15
C SER A 480 3.90 -4.55 9.71
N ILE A 481 4.34 -3.45 9.09
CA ILE A 481 3.43 -2.44 8.54
C ILE A 481 2.52 -3.05 7.47
N GLY A 482 3.05 -3.89 6.58
CA GLY A 482 2.26 -4.49 5.51
C GLY A 482 1.08 -5.33 6.01
N TRP A 483 1.32 -6.24 6.97
CA TRP A 483 0.27 -7.13 7.47
C TRP A 483 -0.71 -6.41 8.42
N THR A 484 -0.23 -5.47 9.24
CA THR A 484 -1.09 -4.71 10.17
C THR A 484 -2.13 -3.88 9.40
N HIS A 485 -1.70 -3.21 8.33
CA HIS A 485 -2.57 -2.44 7.46
C HIS A 485 -3.63 -3.29 6.74
N LEU A 486 -3.20 -4.46 6.24
CA LEU A 486 -4.11 -5.41 5.60
C LEU A 486 -5.22 -5.87 6.57
N THR A 487 -4.84 -6.15 7.81
CA THR A 487 -5.75 -6.53 8.90
C THR A 487 -6.76 -5.43 9.21
N LEU A 488 -6.30 -4.18 9.39
CA LEU A 488 -7.19 -3.03 9.62
C LEU A 488 -8.21 -2.86 8.49
N HIS A 489 -7.74 -2.95 7.24
CA HIS A 489 -8.62 -2.81 6.09
C HIS A 489 -9.66 -3.94 6.01
N PHE A 490 -9.27 -5.17 6.32
CA PHE A 490 -10.20 -6.29 6.36
C PHE A 490 -11.23 -6.14 7.49
N TYR A 491 -10.84 -5.66 8.67
CA TYR A 491 -11.79 -5.31 9.74
C TYR A 491 -12.82 -4.28 9.28
N LYS A 492 -12.39 -3.19 8.63
CA LYS A 492 -13.31 -2.18 8.10
C LYS A 492 -14.28 -2.76 7.08
N THR A 493 -13.76 -3.61 6.19
CA THR A 493 -14.58 -4.31 5.20
C THR A 493 -15.63 -5.20 5.86
N MET A 494 -15.25 -5.98 6.88
CA MET A 494 -16.19 -6.82 7.62
C MET A 494 -17.24 -6.01 8.38
N ARG A 495 -16.85 -4.88 8.98
CA ARG A 495 -17.77 -3.96 9.66
C ARG A 495 -18.81 -3.41 8.68
N GLU A 496 -18.38 -2.92 7.52
CA GLU A 496 -19.28 -2.43 6.46
C GLU A 496 -20.25 -3.52 5.98
N ILE A 497 -19.76 -4.76 5.79
CA ILE A 497 -20.59 -5.91 5.41
C ILE A 497 -21.70 -6.17 6.44
N LEU A 498 -21.37 -6.14 7.74
CA LEU A 498 -22.33 -6.35 8.81
C LEU A 498 -23.34 -5.19 8.91
N GLU A 499 -22.87 -3.95 8.79
CA GLU A 499 -23.72 -2.76 8.79
C GLU A 499 -24.71 -2.78 7.60
N GLU A 500 -24.25 -3.10 6.38
CA GLU A 500 -25.11 -3.23 5.19
C GLU A 500 -26.14 -4.37 5.34
N SER A 501 -25.75 -5.48 5.98
CA SER A 501 -26.65 -6.61 6.25
C SER A 501 -27.77 -6.20 7.23
N SER A 502 -27.41 -5.50 8.32
CA SER A 502 -28.37 -5.03 9.33
C SER A 502 -29.40 -4.04 8.75
N VAL A 503 -28.98 -3.15 7.85
CA VAL A 503 -29.84 -2.18 7.19
C VAL A 503 -30.80 -2.87 6.21
N THR A 504 -30.32 -3.88 5.49
CA THR A 504 -31.14 -4.65 4.55
C THR A 504 -32.28 -5.37 5.28
N ASP A 505 -32.02 -5.90 6.46
CA ASP A 505 -33.04 -6.54 7.30
C ASP A 505 -34.10 -5.55 7.80
N LEU A 506 -33.70 -4.34 8.16
CA LEU A 506 -34.62 -3.27 8.55
C LEU A 506 -35.57 -2.87 7.40
N TYR A 507 -35.05 -2.76 6.18
CA TYR A 507 -35.86 -2.48 4.98
C TYR A 507 -36.78 -3.64 4.61
N ALA A 508 -36.32 -4.88 4.79
CA ALA A 508 -37.12 -6.06 4.54
C ALA A 508 -38.27 -6.18 5.56
N ALA A 509 -38.02 -5.86 6.84
CA ALA A 509 -39.03 -5.84 7.90
C ALA A 509 -40.06 -4.70 7.73
N THR A 510 -39.64 -3.52 7.30
CA THR A 510 -40.57 -2.41 7.01
C THR A 510 -41.43 -2.66 5.77
N ARG A 511 -40.96 -3.46 4.80
CA ARG A 511 -41.74 -3.81 3.62
C ARG A 511 -42.79 -4.90 3.87
N THR A 512 -42.51 -5.86 4.74
CA THR A 512 -43.49 -6.88 5.14
C THR A 512 -44.54 -6.37 6.12
N SER A 513 -44.23 -5.31 6.87
CA SER A 513 -45.21 -4.55 7.65
C SER A 513 -46.00 -3.53 6.82
N GLY A 514 -46.14 -3.77 5.51
CA GLY A 514 -46.96 -2.94 4.62
C GLY A 514 -48.33 -2.63 5.25
N PRO A 515 -48.88 -1.43 5.02
CA PRO A 515 -49.99 -0.88 5.77
C PRO A 515 -51.25 -1.71 5.52
N HIS A 516 -51.46 -2.75 6.32
CA HIS A 516 -52.80 -3.22 6.59
C HIS A 516 -53.50 -2.05 7.27
N GLY A 517 -54.35 -1.42 6.47
CA GLY A 517 -55.09 -0.24 6.83
C GLY A 517 -55.67 -0.39 8.22
N ILE A 518 -55.34 0.58 9.07
CA ILE A 518 -56.28 1.06 10.07
C ILE A 518 -57.48 1.60 9.27
N ASN A 519 -58.35 0.69 8.82
CA ASN A 519 -59.71 1.00 8.41
C ASN A 519 -60.48 1.27 9.70
N ILE A 520 -60.38 2.49 10.19
CA ILE A 520 -61.35 3.06 11.11
C ILE A 520 -62.05 4.14 10.28
N ILE A 521 -63.40 4.08 10.24
CA ILE A 521 -64.34 4.94 9.49
C ILE A 521 -64.55 4.44 8.04
N ASP A 522 -65.72 3.98 7.55
CA ASP A 522 -67.11 4.02 8.01
C ASP A 522 -67.89 2.87 7.34
N GLY A 523 -68.97 2.42 7.97
CA GLY A 523 -69.87 1.41 7.42
C GLY A 523 -70.78 1.92 6.30
N LEU A 524 -71.18 1.02 5.41
CA LEU A 524 -72.56 0.76 4.98
C LEU A 524 -72.54 -0.12 3.71
N ASP A 525 -73.23 -1.25 3.85
CA ASP A 525 -74.02 -2.00 2.87
C ASP A 525 -73.41 -2.48 1.54
N GLY A 526 -73.56 -3.78 1.27
CA GLY A 526 -73.67 -4.26 -0.10
C GLY A 526 -73.18 -5.68 -0.36
N TYR A 527 -74.13 -6.62 -0.37
CA TYR A 527 -74.01 -7.99 -0.87
C TYR A 527 -73.22 -8.12 -2.18
N GLY A 528 -72.36 -9.14 -2.28
CA GLY A 528 -71.70 -9.52 -3.53
C GLY A 528 -70.83 -10.77 -3.42
N ASN A 529 -71.46 -11.91 -3.67
CA ASN A 529 -70.90 -13.26 -3.64
C ASN A 529 -70.06 -13.54 -4.92
N GLY A 530 -68.93 -14.24 -4.80
CA GLY A 530 -68.34 -15.04 -5.89
C GLY A 530 -66.86 -14.80 -6.22
N GLY A 531 -66.06 -15.87 -6.14
CA GLY A 531 -64.81 -16.01 -6.89
C GLY A 531 -63.56 -16.28 -6.06
N LEU A 532 -63.45 -17.48 -5.48
CA LEU A 532 -62.16 -18.09 -5.18
C LEU A 532 -61.39 -18.27 -6.49
N ASP A 533 -60.14 -17.80 -6.56
CA ASP A 533 -59.08 -18.59 -7.17
C ASP A 533 -57.70 -18.28 -6.56
N SER A 534 -57.10 -19.38 -6.13
CA SER A 534 -55.86 -19.60 -5.41
C SER A 534 -54.61 -18.99 -6.07
N VAL A 535 -54.01 -17.97 -5.44
CA VAL A 535 -52.61 -17.56 -5.67
C VAL A 535 -51.95 -17.22 -4.31
N ASN A 536 -51.94 -18.17 -3.39
CA ASN A 536 -51.24 -18.06 -2.11
C ASN A 536 -50.25 -19.24 -2.01
N GLY A 537 -48.97 -19.03 -2.33
CA GLY A 537 -48.02 -20.13 -2.23
C GLY A 537 -46.51 -19.88 -2.31
N LEU A 538 -45.99 -18.73 -2.79
CA LEU A 538 -44.56 -18.67 -3.14
C LEU A 538 -43.68 -17.58 -2.50
N GLU A 539 -44.20 -16.69 -1.66
CA GLU A 539 -43.40 -15.52 -1.20
C GLU A 539 -42.86 -15.59 0.24
N ARG A 540 -42.99 -16.72 0.94
CA ARG A 540 -42.60 -16.82 2.37
C ARG A 540 -41.18 -17.39 2.62
N GLY A 541 -40.32 -17.49 1.60
CA GLY A 541 -39.04 -18.21 1.67
C GLY A 541 -37.76 -17.37 1.84
N THR A 542 -37.79 -16.05 1.66
CA THR A 542 -36.55 -15.25 1.57
C THR A 542 -36.09 -14.60 2.87
N HIS A 543 -36.93 -14.53 3.91
CA HIS A 543 -36.57 -13.85 5.16
C HIS A 543 -35.63 -14.63 6.09
N ASN A 544 -35.57 -15.96 6.00
CA ASN A 544 -34.72 -16.76 6.90
C ASN A 544 -33.23 -16.75 6.51
N TYR A 545 -32.88 -16.36 5.28
CA TYR A 545 -31.50 -16.45 4.80
C TYR A 545 -30.57 -15.36 5.34
N SER A 546 -31.09 -14.16 5.61
CA SER A 546 -30.28 -13.01 6.07
C SER A 546 -29.77 -13.21 7.51
N SER A 547 -30.67 -13.64 8.40
CA SER A 547 -30.34 -13.92 9.80
C SER A 547 -29.32 -15.06 9.96
N MET A 548 -29.34 -16.06 9.08
CA MET A 548 -28.35 -17.15 9.10
C MET A 548 -26.94 -16.67 8.71
N ALA A 549 -26.82 -15.79 7.72
CA ALA A 549 -25.52 -15.27 7.30
C ALA A 549 -24.88 -14.39 8.38
N GLU A 550 -25.67 -13.59 9.08
CA GLU A 550 -25.20 -12.76 10.21
C GLU A 550 -24.68 -13.63 11.37
N LEU A 551 -25.39 -14.71 11.70
CA LEU A 551 -24.96 -15.67 12.72
C LEU A 551 -23.63 -16.34 12.37
N GLU A 552 -23.36 -16.60 11.09
CA GLU A 552 -22.10 -17.21 10.66
C GLU A 552 -20.95 -16.20 10.47
N LEU A 553 -21.25 -14.94 10.14
CA LEU A 553 -20.25 -13.87 9.99
C LEU A 553 -19.79 -13.31 11.32
N THR A 554 -20.66 -13.28 12.34
CA THR A 554 -20.35 -12.69 13.66
C THR A 554 -19.10 -13.29 14.32
N PRO A 555 -18.92 -14.63 14.40
CA PRO A 555 -17.71 -15.21 14.96
C PRO A 555 -16.44 -14.83 14.18
N VAL A 556 -16.53 -14.75 12.85
CA VAL A 556 -15.41 -14.36 12.00
C VAL A 556 -15.05 -12.89 12.23
N PHE A 557 -16.05 -12.01 12.32
CA PHE A 557 -15.83 -10.60 12.65
C PHE A 557 -15.18 -10.42 14.01
N LEU A 558 -15.62 -11.16 15.04
CA LEU A 558 -15.01 -11.10 16.37
C LEU A 558 -13.55 -11.58 16.35
N ALA A 559 -13.23 -12.62 15.59
CA ALA A 559 -11.86 -13.09 15.41
C ALA A 559 -10.99 -12.02 14.70
N VAL A 560 -11.49 -11.44 13.61
CA VAL A 560 -10.81 -10.35 12.88
C VAL A 560 -10.64 -9.10 13.75
N ARG A 561 -11.62 -8.74 14.57
CA ARG A 561 -11.53 -7.62 15.52
C ARG A 561 -10.40 -7.85 16.54
N THR A 562 -10.33 -9.05 17.13
CA THR A 562 -9.25 -9.42 18.05
C THR A 562 -7.89 -9.39 17.36
N LEU A 563 -7.79 -9.91 16.13
CA LEU A 563 -6.58 -9.86 15.32
C LEU A 563 -6.16 -8.40 15.04
N THR A 564 -7.13 -7.52 14.77
CA THR A 564 -6.89 -6.09 14.53
C THR A 564 -6.44 -5.35 15.79
N CYS A 565 -6.89 -5.75 16.98
CA CYS A 565 -6.35 -5.23 18.24
C CYS A 565 -4.85 -5.54 18.38
N LYS A 566 -4.44 -6.79 18.10
CA LYS A 566 -3.01 -7.17 18.08
C LYS A 566 -2.24 -6.36 17.03
N ALA A 567 -2.82 -6.20 15.84
CA ALA A 567 -2.24 -5.41 14.78
C ALA A 567 -2.06 -3.93 15.16
N ALA A 568 -3.00 -3.34 15.89
CA ALA A 568 -2.89 -1.95 16.36
C ALA A 568 -1.72 -1.76 17.33
N ILE A 569 -1.52 -2.72 18.25
CA ILE A 569 -0.39 -2.71 19.19
C ILE A 569 0.92 -2.80 18.40
N GLU A 570 1.08 -3.83 17.55
CA GLU A 570 2.31 -4.02 16.77
C GLU A 570 2.59 -2.86 15.81
N PHE A 571 1.55 -2.28 15.20
CA PHE A 571 1.68 -1.09 14.37
C PHE A 571 2.21 0.08 15.20
N SER A 572 1.62 0.36 16.36
CA SER A 572 2.05 1.47 17.22
C SER A 572 3.50 1.31 17.70
N GLU A 573 3.92 0.09 18.05
CA GLU A 573 5.31 -0.23 18.43
C GLU A 573 6.27 -0.09 17.24
N THR A 574 5.85 -0.57 16.06
CA THR A 574 6.65 -0.48 14.84
C THR A 574 6.88 0.97 14.41
N ILE A 575 5.85 1.82 14.54
CA ILE A 575 5.95 3.27 14.28
C ILE A 575 6.85 3.96 15.31
N GLU A 576 6.73 3.61 16.59
CA GLU A 576 7.62 4.11 17.65
C GLU A 576 9.09 3.75 17.38
N ASP A 577 9.32 2.55 16.84
CA ASP A 577 10.62 2.01 16.46
C ASP A 577 11.08 2.38 15.04
N MET A 578 10.33 3.20 14.28
CA MET A 578 10.74 3.55 12.91
C MET A 578 12.10 4.26 12.89
N TYR A 579 12.86 4.00 11.83
CA TYR A 579 14.14 4.64 11.60
C TYR A 579 13.93 5.86 10.71
N TYR A 580 14.40 7.02 11.18
CA TYR A 580 14.32 8.32 10.52
C TYR A 580 12.91 8.91 10.39
N ILE A 581 12.87 10.24 10.46
CA ILE A 581 11.63 11.00 10.36
C ILE A 581 11.01 10.91 8.95
N SER A 582 11.84 10.89 7.92
CA SER A 582 11.40 10.80 6.52
C SER A 582 10.55 9.57 6.26
N ARG A 583 10.86 8.43 6.90
CA ARG A 583 10.07 7.22 6.81
C ARG A 583 8.69 7.41 7.45
N LEU A 584 8.59 8.05 8.60
CA LEU A 584 7.29 8.37 9.23
C LEU A 584 6.48 9.37 8.40
N ALA A 585 7.17 10.37 7.85
CA ALA A 585 6.55 11.55 7.31
C ALA A 585 6.19 11.43 5.81
N GLU A 586 6.81 10.50 5.08
CA GLU A 586 6.58 10.27 3.65
C GLU A 586 5.97 8.90 3.34
N THR A 587 5.96 7.95 4.27
CA THR A 587 5.21 6.72 4.02
C THR A 587 3.72 7.03 4.06
N LYS A 588 3.11 7.13 2.89
CA LYS A 588 1.66 7.32 2.73
C LYS A 588 0.84 6.26 3.46
N ILE A 589 1.40 5.05 3.59
CA ILE A 589 0.84 3.98 4.43
C ILE A 589 0.64 4.50 5.85
N VAL A 590 1.63 5.20 6.42
CA VAL A 590 1.57 5.70 7.79
C VAL A 590 0.72 6.98 7.88
N GLY A 591 0.93 7.94 6.96
CA GLY A 591 0.28 9.26 7.02
C GLY A 591 -1.24 9.29 6.75
N GLY A 592 -1.74 8.45 5.83
CA GLY A 592 -3.17 8.42 5.46
C GLY A 592 -4.04 7.65 6.45
N ASP A 593 -3.46 6.75 7.24
CA ASP A 593 -4.19 5.77 8.02
C ASP A 593 -4.15 6.00 9.53
N PHE A 594 -3.33 6.93 10.04
CA PHE A 594 -3.33 7.26 11.47
C PHE A 594 -4.74 7.56 12.00
N LYS A 595 -5.53 8.32 11.24
CA LYS A 595 -6.93 8.61 11.62
C LYS A 595 -7.72 7.32 11.83
N ARG A 596 -7.54 6.35 10.94
CA ARG A 596 -8.27 5.07 10.96
C ARG A 596 -7.82 4.18 12.11
N TRP A 597 -6.53 4.15 12.41
CA TRP A 597 -6.01 3.45 13.57
C TRP A 597 -6.52 4.07 14.88
N VAL A 598 -6.48 5.40 15.01
CA VAL A 598 -7.01 6.11 16.18
C VAL A 598 -8.50 5.84 16.37
N GLU A 599 -9.30 5.96 15.30
CA GLU A 599 -10.73 5.64 15.32
C GLU A 599 -10.97 4.19 15.76
N PHE A 600 -10.21 3.23 15.21
CA PHE A 600 -10.32 1.83 15.57
C PHE A 600 -9.98 1.59 17.05
N VAL A 601 -8.87 2.12 17.55
CA VAL A 601 -8.43 1.91 18.93
C VAL A 601 -9.45 2.49 19.92
N ILE A 602 -9.96 3.70 19.66
CA ILE A 602 -11.03 4.30 20.48
C ILE A 602 -12.30 3.44 20.46
N ASP A 603 -12.71 2.93 19.29
CA ASP A 603 -13.89 2.07 19.14
C ASP A 603 -13.76 0.77 19.97
N VAL A 604 -12.61 0.09 19.91
CA VAL A 604 -12.39 -1.17 20.65
C VAL A 604 -12.16 -0.97 22.15
N MET A 605 -11.63 0.18 22.57
CA MET A 605 -11.55 0.58 23.98
C MET A 605 -12.94 0.81 24.55
N ASN A 606 -13.79 1.59 23.87
CA ASN A 606 -15.17 1.84 24.29
C ASN A 606 -16.00 0.56 24.35
N ALA A 607 -15.72 -0.40 23.47
CA ALA A 607 -16.37 -1.72 23.47
C ALA A 607 -15.80 -2.71 24.50
N GLY A 608 -14.77 -2.34 25.27
CA GLY A 608 -14.14 -3.20 26.28
C GLY A 608 -13.39 -4.40 25.71
N VAL A 609 -12.99 -4.35 24.44
CA VAL A 609 -12.29 -5.44 23.73
C VAL A 609 -10.79 -5.36 23.93
N MET A 610 -10.27 -4.13 23.98
CA MET A 610 -8.89 -3.81 24.32
C MET A 610 -8.86 -3.26 25.75
N SER A 611 -7.90 -3.68 26.56
CA SER A 611 -7.80 -3.15 27.92
C SER A 611 -7.51 -1.65 27.89
N ALA A 612 -8.01 -0.90 28.88
CA ALA A 612 -7.83 0.54 28.92
C ALA A 612 -6.33 0.94 28.91
N ASN A 613 -5.48 0.17 29.61
CA ASN A 613 -4.04 0.43 29.65
C ASN A 613 -3.37 0.21 28.29
N GLU A 614 -3.64 -0.92 27.62
CA GLU A 614 -3.11 -1.18 26.27
C GLU A 614 -3.57 -0.12 25.28
N GLY A 615 -4.86 0.21 25.31
CA GLY A 615 -5.45 1.23 24.42
C GLY A 615 -4.84 2.62 24.62
N ILE A 616 -4.65 3.05 25.87
CA ILE A 616 -3.98 4.32 26.19
C ILE A 616 -2.54 4.31 25.65
N GLN A 617 -1.76 3.26 25.92
CA GLN A 617 -0.38 3.17 25.43
C GLN A 617 -0.30 3.21 23.90
N THR A 618 -1.18 2.47 23.22
CA THR A 618 -1.28 2.49 21.76
C THR A 618 -1.61 3.89 21.25
N LEU A 619 -2.60 4.57 21.85
CA LEU A 619 -2.97 5.93 21.47
C LEU A 619 -1.84 6.95 21.72
N GLU A 620 -1.10 6.84 22.82
CA GLU A 620 0.02 7.72 23.12
C GLU A 620 1.15 7.58 22.10
N ARG A 621 1.52 6.34 21.71
CA ARG A 621 2.50 6.09 20.65
C ARG A 621 2.05 6.70 19.31
N LEU A 622 0.78 6.52 18.94
CA LEU A 622 0.22 7.11 17.72
C LEU A 622 0.22 8.65 17.78
N ARG A 623 -0.13 9.23 18.92
CA ARG A 623 -0.07 10.68 19.15
C ARG A 623 1.34 11.22 18.96
N ASP A 624 2.33 10.57 19.56
CA ASP A 624 3.71 11.03 19.52
C ASP A 624 4.28 10.89 18.11
N ALA A 625 3.94 9.80 17.40
CA ALA A 625 4.24 9.65 15.98
C ALA A 625 3.61 10.77 15.12
N LEU A 626 2.36 11.15 15.36
CA LEU A 626 1.68 12.24 14.65
C LEU A 626 2.34 13.60 14.89
N LYS A 627 2.78 13.85 16.13
CA LYS A 627 3.54 15.07 16.49
C LYS A 627 4.87 15.15 15.75
N ILE A 628 5.56 14.02 15.56
CA ILE A 628 6.81 13.94 14.80
C ILE A 628 6.57 14.03 13.29
N ALA A 629 5.59 13.28 12.76
CA ALA A 629 5.25 13.28 11.33
C ALA A 629 4.86 14.68 10.82
N GLY A 630 4.28 15.52 11.70
CA GLY A 630 3.99 16.93 11.41
C GLY A 630 5.18 17.78 10.96
N PHE A 631 6.42 17.30 11.08
CA PHE A 631 7.60 17.94 10.51
C PHE A 631 7.54 18.11 8.99
N SER A 632 6.92 17.16 8.26
CA SER A 632 6.94 17.14 6.80
C SER A 632 5.83 17.92 6.10
N TRP A 633 4.91 18.52 6.88
CA TRP A 633 3.80 19.44 6.50
C TRP A 633 2.38 18.93 6.84
N THR A 634 2.16 17.67 7.19
CA THR A 634 0.79 17.22 7.50
C THR A 634 0.28 17.77 8.84
N ASP A 635 -0.72 18.65 8.81
CA ASP A 635 -1.36 19.15 10.04
C ASP A 635 -2.30 18.10 10.63
N HIS A 636 -1.80 17.38 11.64
CA HIS A 636 -2.57 16.43 12.42
C HIS A 636 -3.10 17.02 13.74
N THR A 637 -3.30 18.35 13.81
CA THR A 637 -3.78 19.06 15.01
C THR A 637 -5.04 18.42 15.59
N ASP A 638 -6.05 18.21 14.75
CA ASP A 638 -7.34 17.71 15.21
C ASP A 638 -7.27 16.28 15.71
N LEU A 639 -6.49 15.42 15.05
CA LEU A 639 -6.37 14.03 15.45
C LEU A 639 -5.63 13.88 16.79
N VAL A 640 -4.57 14.64 17.01
CA VAL A 640 -3.87 14.66 18.30
C VAL A 640 -4.78 15.17 19.41
N LYS A 641 -5.59 16.21 19.16
CA LYS A 641 -6.57 16.71 20.14
C LYS A 641 -7.61 15.64 20.50
N VAL A 642 -8.07 14.86 19.52
CA VAL A 642 -8.99 13.74 19.76
C VAL A 642 -8.34 12.71 20.68
N ILE A 643 -7.07 12.35 20.43
CA ILE A 643 -6.33 11.41 21.30
C ILE A 643 -6.18 11.98 22.72
N ASP A 644 -5.67 13.20 22.85
CA ASP A 644 -5.42 13.82 24.16
C ASP A 644 -6.72 13.94 24.98
N SER A 645 -7.84 14.27 24.33
CA SER A 645 -9.15 14.34 24.98
C SER A 645 -9.61 12.96 25.48
N HIS A 646 -9.42 11.91 24.67
CA HIS A 646 -9.83 10.55 25.01
C HIS A 646 -8.96 9.95 26.14
N VAL A 647 -7.63 10.15 26.08
CA VAL A 647 -6.71 9.70 27.13
C VAL A 647 -7.03 10.40 28.46
N SER A 648 -7.30 11.72 28.44
CA SER A 648 -7.64 12.46 29.66
C SER A 648 -8.92 11.96 30.32
N ALA A 649 -9.98 11.72 29.53
CA ALA A 649 -11.26 11.22 30.04
C ALA A 649 -11.15 9.85 30.74
N HIS A 650 -10.26 8.98 30.24
CA HIS A 650 -10.01 7.68 30.89
C HIS A 650 -9.19 7.81 32.17
N MET A 651 -8.23 8.74 32.24
CA MET A 651 -7.47 9.00 33.46
C MET A 651 -8.39 9.50 34.59
N ASP A 652 -9.29 10.44 34.30
CA ASP A 652 -10.26 10.94 35.27
C ASP A 652 -11.21 9.84 35.78
N SER A 653 -11.66 8.96 34.88
CA SER A 653 -12.53 7.83 35.23
C SER A 653 -11.83 6.84 36.17
N SER A 654 -10.55 6.52 35.91
CA SER A 654 -9.78 5.59 36.75
C SER A 654 -9.44 6.17 38.12
N ALA A 655 -9.19 7.49 38.21
CA ALA A 655 -9.00 8.17 39.49
C ALA A 655 -10.28 8.16 40.33
N SER A 656 -11.45 8.35 39.71
CA SER A 656 -12.74 8.34 40.42
C SER A 656 -13.15 6.95 40.95
N ALA A 657 -12.72 5.88 40.28
CA ALA A 657 -13.01 4.51 40.69
C ALA A 657 -12.19 4.06 41.91
N GLN A 658 -11.13 4.80 42.27
CA GLN A 658 -10.28 4.51 43.43
C GLN A 658 -10.70 5.25 44.71
N ASP A 659 -11.91 5.84 44.77
CA ASP A 659 -12.40 6.52 45.97
C ASP A 659 -12.44 5.53 47.17
N PRO A 660 -11.59 5.72 48.19
CA PRO A 660 -11.47 4.78 49.31
C PRO A 660 -12.69 4.77 50.26
N ALA A 661 -13.74 5.55 49.96
CA ALA A 661 -14.92 5.73 50.82
C ALA A 661 -15.79 4.46 51.03
N HIS A 662 -15.51 3.35 50.33
CA HIS A 662 -16.20 2.06 50.54
C HIS A 662 -15.31 0.90 50.97
N ILE A 663 -14.14 1.19 51.55
CA ILE A 663 -13.55 0.23 52.51
C ILE A 663 -14.42 0.30 53.77
N VAL A 664 -15.54 -0.43 53.76
CA VAL A 664 -16.23 -0.81 55.00
C VAL A 664 -15.15 -1.40 55.91
N PRO A 665 -14.96 -0.90 57.15
CA PRO A 665 -14.11 -1.57 58.11
C PRO A 665 -14.65 -2.99 58.25
N LEU A 666 -13.97 -3.97 57.67
CA LEU A 666 -14.15 -5.35 58.05
C LEU A 666 -13.72 -5.41 59.51
N ASP A 667 -14.71 -5.45 60.41
CA ASP A 667 -14.52 -5.71 61.84
C ASP A 667 -13.47 -6.82 61.96
N HIS A 668 -12.29 -6.44 62.44
CA HIS A 668 -11.22 -7.37 62.73
C HIS A 668 -11.67 -8.25 63.89
N ASP A 669 -12.05 -9.48 63.57
CA ASP A 669 -12.17 -10.58 64.52
C ASP A 669 -10.76 -10.88 65.09
N PRO A 670 -10.50 -10.61 66.38
CA PRO A 670 -9.15 -10.70 66.95
C PRO A 670 -8.61 -12.14 67.07
N ASP A 671 -9.42 -13.18 66.82
CA ASP A 671 -9.05 -14.56 67.14
C ASP A 671 -8.57 -15.41 65.94
N TYR A 672 -8.38 -14.84 64.75
CA TYR A 672 -7.95 -15.58 63.57
C TYR A 672 -6.43 -15.55 63.28
N TYR A 673 -5.60 -15.62 64.32
CA TYR A 673 -4.13 -15.70 64.19
C TYR A 673 -3.54 -16.97 64.84
N HIS A 674 -3.99 -18.16 64.45
CA HIS A 674 -3.16 -19.38 64.61
C HIS A 674 -3.52 -20.46 63.58
N ARG A 675 -2.87 -20.40 62.42
CA ARG A 675 -2.37 -21.50 61.58
C ARG A 675 -2.29 -21.03 60.13
N HIS A 676 -1.09 -20.75 59.64
CA HIS A 676 -0.51 -21.35 58.43
C HIS A 676 0.88 -20.71 58.19
N PRO A 677 1.90 -21.49 57.80
CA PRO A 677 3.27 -21.01 57.65
C PRO A 677 3.49 -20.30 56.30
N ASN A 678 4.31 -19.25 56.36
CA ASN A 678 4.83 -18.44 55.26
C ASN A 678 5.58 -19.27 54.20
N PRO A 679 5.38 -19.05 52.88
CA PRO A 679 6.34 -19.47 51.87
C PRO A 679 7.35 -18.34 51.60
N HIS A 680 8.59 -18.57 52.03
CA HIS A 680 9.76 -17.79 51.66
C HIS A 680 10.20 -18.21 50.25
N TRP A 681 10.24 -17.27 49.30
CA TRP A 681 10.85 -17.49 47.99
C TRP A 681 12.34 -17.18 48.07
N ASP A 682 13.16 -18.21 48.26
CA ASP A 682 14.59 -18.13 48.01
C ASP A 682 14.92 -18.64 46.61
N SER A 683 15.64 -17.78 45.89
CA SER A 683 16.32 -18.10 44.64
C SER A 683 17.55 -18.94 44.95
N GLN A 684 17.60 -20.17 44.44
CA GLN A 684 18.78 -20.94 44.00
C GLN A 684 18.44 -22.43 43.93
N ASN A 685 18.61 -23.06 42.75
CA ASN A 685 19.12 -24.43 42.65
C ASN A 685 19.52 -24.77 41.21
N VAL A 686 20.83 -24.80 41.00
CA VAL A 686 21.55 -25.58 39.98
C VAL A 686 21.82 -26.96 40.60
N PRO A 687 21.58 -28.09 39.91
CA PRO A 687 21.90 -29.39 40.48
C PRO A 687 23.38 -29.74 40.27
N GLN A 688 24.11 -29.93 41.37
CA GLN A 688 25.40 -30.64 41.40
C GLN A 688 25.12 -32.14 41.53
N SER A 689 25.53 -32.92 40.53
CA SER A 689 25.64 -34.38 40.59
C SER A 689 27.01 -34.79 41.16
N GLY A 690 26.97 -35.72 42.12
CA GLY A 690 28.10 -36.17 42.92
C GLY A 690 29.18 -36.98 42.19
N SER A 691 30.30 -37.13 42.90
CA SER A 691 31.47 -37.92 42.52
C SER A 691 31.31 -39.39 42.93
N THR A 692 31.80 -40.28 42.06
CA THR A 692 32.30 -41.61 42.44
C THR A 692 33.52 -41.93 41.58
N THR A 693 34.59 -42.29 42.27
CA THR A 693 35.91 -42.74 41.80
C THR A 693 35.87 -44.15 41.21
N ALA A 694 36.57 -44.39 40.07
CA ALA A 694 37.65 -45.39 39.93
C ALA A 694 38.01 -45.73 38.45
N ALA A 695 39.33 -45.84 38.21
CA ALA A 695 40.05 -46.65 37.22
C ALA A 695 40.16 -46.23 35.71
N HIS A 696 41.43 -46.01 35.33
CA HIS A 696 42.15 -45.98 34.04
C HIS A 696 41.76 -47.07 32.98
N PRO A 697 42.26 -47.10 31.70
CA PRO A 697 43.38 -46.31 31.12
C PRO A 697 43.29 -45.82 29.63
N ASP A 698 44.29 -45.01 29.26
CA ASP A 698 45.07 -44.96 28.00
C ASP A 698 44.65 -44.14 26.74
N LEU A 699 45.54 -43.16 26.46
CA LEU A 699 46.27 -42.88 25.20
C LEU A 699 45.52 -42.41 23.92
N HIS A 700 45.67 -41.13 23.55
CA HIS A 700 46.63 -40.62 22.52
C HIS A 700 46.19 -39.26 21.90
N HIS A 701 47.15 -38.32 21.85
CA HIS A 701 47.39 -37.25 20.85
C HIS A 701 46.59 -35.91 20.85
N ASN A 702 47.33 -34.89 21.33
CA ASN A 702 47.47 -33.46 20.98
C ASN A 702 47.28 -33.06 19.48
N PRO A 703 47.31 -31.76 19.08
CA PRO A 703 47.41 -30.53 19.89
C PRO A 703 46.52 -29.32 19.52
N ASP A 704 46.57 -28.36 20.45
CA ASP A 704 46.19 -26.96 20.42
C ASP A 704 46.67 -26.14 19.20
N ILE A 705 45.88 -25.12 18.85
CA ILE A 705 46.33 -23.94 18.10
C ILE A 705 46.07 -22.69 18.94
N ASP A 706 47.17 -22.04 19.32
CA ASP A 706 47.29 -20.79 20.05
C ASP A 706 47.19 -19.59 19.10
N TYR A 707 46.39 -18.58 19.45
CA TYR A 707 46.26 -17.32 18.70
C TYR A 707 46.97 -16.19 19.45
N ARG A 708 48.23 -15.93 19.09
CA ARG A 708 48.90 -14.65 19.38
C ARG A 708 49.82 -14.22 18.24
N ASN A 709 49.84 -12.90 18.07
CA ASN A 709 50.71 -12.05 17.26
C ASN A 709 50.21 -11.72 15.85
N LEU A 710 49.83 -10.46 15.66
CA LEU A 710 50.40 -9.63 14.60
C LEU A 710 50.50 -8.17 15.10
N ASN A 711 51.75 -7.77 15.29
CA ASN A 711 52.24 -6.44 15.61
C ASN A 711 52.73 -5.85 14.28
N ILE A 712 52.28 -4.66 13.87
CA ILE A 712 52.84 -3.95 12.70
C ILE A 712 53.28 -2.56 13.11
N ASN A 713 54.56 -2.30 12.82
CA ASN A 713 55.36 -1.13 13.16
C ASN A 713 54.83 0.19 12.58
N SER A 714 54.96 1.24 13.39
CA SER A 714 54.96 2.64 12.97
C SER A 714 56.34 3.04 12.43
N SER A 715 56.37 3.82 11.34
CA SER A 715 57.51 4.65 11.00
C SER A 715 57.07 6.10 10.73
N HIS A 716 57.68 7.01 11.47
CA HIS A 716 57.68 8.47 11.31
C HIS A 716 58.30 8.92 9.98
N VAL A 717 57.79 10.02 9.36
CA VAL A 717 58.47 11.33 9.11
C VAL A 717 57.38 12.40 8.75
N PRO A 718 57.65 13.72 8.57
CA PRO A 718 57.30 14.77 9.51
C PRO A 718 56.23 15.78 9.03
N SER A 719 55.73 16.54 10.01
CA SER A 719 54.74 17.60 9.94
C SER A 719 55.11 18.80 9.06
N ALA A 720 54.18 19.26 8.24
CA ALA A 720 54.04 20.65 7.82
C ALA A 720 52.55 21.01 7.88
N GLY A 721 52.22 22.07 8.62
CA GLY A 721 50.86 22.39 9.02
C GLY A 721 50.00 22.99 7.91
N VAL A 722 48.73 22.58 7.89
CA VAL A 722 47.61 23.37 7.33
C VAL A 722 46.38 23.09 8.20
N SER A 723 45.75 24.17 8.65
CA SER A 723 44.46 24.16 9.33
C SER A 723 43.34 23.83 8.35
N SER A 724 42.58 22.77 8.61
CA SER A 724 41.24 22.61 8.06
C SER A 724 40.43 21.65 8.92
N GLY A 725 39.30 22.12 9.45
CA GLY A 725 38.32 21.30 10.13
C GLY A 725 37.77 20.24 9.17
N GLN A 726 38.04 18.98 9.46
CA GLN A 726 37.38 17.84 8.85
C GLN A 726 36.11 17.54 9.66
N GLU A 727 34.96 17.95 9.13
CA GLU A 727 33.68 17.31 9.45
C GLU A 727 33.73 15.87 8.90
N ILE A 728 33.72 14.90 9.81
CA ILE A 728 33.51 13.50 9.48
C ILE A 728 32.02 13.34 9.13
N LEU A 729 31.68 13.53 7.86
CA LEU A 729 30.42 13.05 7.31
C LEU A 729 30.50 11.53 7.29
N LEU A 730 29.74 10.88 8.18
CA LEU A 730 29.44 9.45 8.11
C LEU A 730 28.61 9.20 6.85
N TYR A 731 29.29 9.09 5.71
CA TYR A 731 28.73 8.50 4.49
C TYR A 731 28.49 7.02 4.77
N ASP A 732 27.25 6.57 4.59
CA ASP A 732 26.87 5.17 4.70
C ASP A 732 27.41 4.41 3.46
N PRO A 733 28.47 3.59 3.55
CA PRO A 733 29.09 2.95 2.39
C PRO A 733 28.28 1.73 1.89
N LEU A 734 27.15 1.41 2.53
CA LEU A 734 26.52 0.09 2.44
C LEU A 734 25.94 -0.26 1.06
N PHE A 735 25.82 0.69 0.13
CA PHE A 735 25.27 0.41 -1.21
C PHE A 735 26.01 1.00 -2.41
N SER A 736 27.02 1.87 -2.23
CA SER A 736 27.74 2.46 -3.39
C SER A 736 29.02 1.72 -3.79
N GLY A 737 29.36 0.58 -3.17
CA GLY A 737 30.68 -0.05 -3.29
C GLY A 737 30.76 -1.51 -3.72
N TYR A 738 29.65 -2.25 -3.82
CA TYR A 738 29.70 -3.67 -4.21
C TYR A 738 29.34 -3.86 -5.68
N THR A 739 30.26 -3.49 -6.58
CA THR A 739 30.39 -4.23 -7.83
C THR A 739 30.86 -5.63 -7.47
N TYR A 740 30.00 -6.63 -7.70
CA TYR A 740 30.41 -8.04 -7.64
C TYR A 740 31.61 -8.23 -8.57
N ALA A 741 32.80 -8.47 -8.01
CA ALA A 741 33.87 -9.09 -8.76
C ALA A 741 33.35 -10.48 -9.15
N SER A 742 33.14 -10.69 -10.45
CA SER A 742 32.75 -11.99 -10.96
C SER A 742 33.81 -13.01 -10.52
N LEU A 743 33.42 -13.99 -9.72
CA LEU A 743 34.14 -15.25 -9.61
C LEU A 743 33.97 -15.97 -10.96
N SER A 744 34.74 -15.52 -11.96
CA SER A 744 35.04 -16.31 -13.15
C SER A 744 36.02 -17.39 -12.71
N SER A 745 35.52 -18.61 -12.61
CA SER A 745 36.34 -19.81 -12.47
C SER A 745 37.43 -19.84 -13.53
N ASP A 746 38.65 -20.16 -13.09
CA ASP A 746 39.81 -20.45 -13.91
C ASP A 746 39.47 -21.38 -15.08
N PHE A 747 39.60 -20.86 -16.31
CA PHE A 747 39.86 -21.68 -17.49
C PHE A 747 41.31 -21.46 -17.89
N HIS A 748 42.17 -22.39 -17.46
CA HIS A 748 43.46 -22.61 -18.09
C HIS A 748 43.24 -22.92 -19.57
N SER A 749 43.73 -22.06 -20.45
CA SER A 749 44.14 -22.46 -21.79
C SER A 749 45.57 -22.01 -22.02
N ASN A 750 46.46 -23.00 -22.02
CA ASN A 750 47.75 -22.91 -22.67
C ASN A 750 47.52 -22.56 -24.14
N HIS A 751 48.19 -21.53 -24.65
CA HIS A 751 48.92 -21.66 -25.91
C HIS A 751 49.97 -20.55 -26.06
N GLU A 752 51.17 -21.02 -26.36
CA GLU A 752 52.37 -20.29 -26.78
C GLU A 752 52.11 -19.43 -28.03
N CYS A 753 52.54 -18.17 -28.01
CA CYS A 753 53.58 -17.60 -28.89
C CYS A 753 53.84 -16.12 -28.52
#